data_AF-A0A353JBH6-F1
#
_entry.id   AF-A0A353JBH6-F1
#
_cell.length_a   1.000
_cell.length_b   1.000
_cell.length_c   1.000
_cell.angle_alpha   90.00
_cell.angle_beta   90.00
_cell.angle_gamma   90.00
#
_symmetry.space_group_name_H-M   'P 1'
#
loop_
_entity.id
_entity.type
_entity.pdbx_description
1 polymer ?
#
loop_
_entity_poly.entity_id
_entity_poly.type
_entity_poly.pdbx_seq_one_letter_code
_entity_poly.pdbx_strand_id
1 'polypeptide(L)'
;MKKINQNSTPYLDALKKYVNSNIAPFDVPGHHMGNVPNKLKSFLGDMVFKADVNAPIGMDNLANPHGVLKEAEDLMAEFCHADDAYFLINGTSSGIIAMIMTSCKANERIIMPRNVHKSIISALILSGAVPVYVAPKLDTELEIANQPTVDDYIKAMQRYPASKAVFVINPTYFGAVNDLKRIVDEAHSRGMVVLVDEAHGAHYYFDKQGPISAMDAGADMASVSFHKTGGSLTQSSVLLLKSKAINKIDLQKSLNILNTTSPSTILMASLDSAREYLVENGQKNMNKVHELSEYARKQISKINGFVPCGKEHFLSKGCFDYDETKLVIKLENLDINGFDLYQLLKKDYSIQMELAETYVVMGVLAIGNNKTQIDRLVKALKDISSKHYSKKHVYQKHAFGIEFPFQLLRPRAAFHAPGKKVLLKDAINSISKESIMIYPPGIPLIVPGEVFTKELIERIEEYKKSNVTILSDYGTDYVNVIDVDNWTRYHVYENKLNDYLIKRLTNPRADGYEMPFEGNRHSGTIILLPYRKDTWRDNAKPALDNFKKVIFAIAKYEPVFVGIHPTIYKKVIPFFQNKKNIYPIKIRYNDSWARDISPIFLLNENNKMRSVDFRFNAWGGDVDGLYSNYKDDDLFAGKISKIFGVEKYYLDDFILEGGSIHVDGEKTCLVTKACLLSEGRNPNLSDLEIEENLKTYLGVNKVIWLDHGIYEDETNEHVDNMACFIKPGVVALAWCDDKNDPQYQYCQSAYKTLKNSVDAMGRKFEIVKIKLPKPLYMSESEAKGIKQGHYNAKERLSGSRLSASYINFYQSDKFVILPAFGVNEDKIAKEQFKKLFPDKEIIQIDSREILLGGGNIHCITMQIPYQEEFIKKNEN
;
A
#
# COMPACT_ATOMS: atom_id res chain seq x y z
N MET A 1 -11.90 36.50 27.01
CA MET A 1 -10.43 36.35 27.02
C MET A 1 -9.80 37.72 26.98
N LYS A 2 -8.80 38.02 27.81
CA LYS A 2 -7.98 39.24 27.65
C LYS A 2 -7.33 39.14 26.27
N LYS A 3 -7.47 40.18 25.45
CA LYS A 3 -6.79 40.27 24.15
C LYS A 3 -5.28 40.22 24.42
N ILE A 4 -4.62 39.16 23.99
CA ILE A 4 -3.19 38.97 24.25
C ILE A 4 -2.42 39.93 23.32
N ASN A 5 -1.34 40.54 23.82
CA ASN A 5 -0.56 41.53 23.05
C ASN A 5 0.54 40.82 22.24
N GLN A 6 0.29 40.59 20.95
CA GLN A 6 1.25 39.93 20.06
C GLN A 6 2.59 40.70 19.86
N ASN A 7 2.69 41.97 20.30
CA ASN A 7 3.93 42.74 20.24
C ASN A 7 4.82 42.58 21.49
N SER A 8 4.39 41.83 22.52
CA SER A 8 5.23 41.57 23.69
C SER A 8 6.19 40.42 23.43
N THR A 9 7.38 40.44 24.05
CA THR A 9 8.34 39.33 24.05
C THR A 9 8.67 38.89 25.48
N PRO A 10 7.72 38.28 26.22
CA PRO A 10 7.84 38.09 27.66
C PRO A 10 9.10 37.32 28.06
N TYR A 11 9.50 36.30 27.28
CA TYR A 11 10.68 35.50 27.59
C TYR A 11 11.97 36.27 27.31
N LEU A 12 12.04 36.96 26.17
CA LEU A 12 13.19 37.79 25.82
C LEU A 12 13.34 38.98 26.78
N ASP A 13 12.26 39.62 27.19
CA ASP A 13 12.28 40.77 28.09
C ASP A 13 12.69 40.36 29.51
N ALA A 14 12.26 39.19 29.98
CA ALA A 14 12.76 38.60 31.22
C ALA A 14 14.28 38.32 31.14
N LEU A 15 14.76 37.77 30.01
CA LEU A 15 16.18 37.55 29.78
C LEU A 15 16.98 38.85 29.77
N LYS A 16 16.51 39.89 29.07
CA LYS A 16 17.13 41.23 29.07
C LYS A 16 17.21 41.79 30.49
N LYS A 17 16.14 41.66 31.27
CA LYS A 17 16.11 42.11 32.67
C LYS A 17 17.15 41.37 33.52
N TYR A 18 17.24 40.05 33.38
CA TYR A 18 18.23 39.23 34.08
C TYR A 18 19.66 39.65 33.74
N VAL A 19 19.99 39.74 32.45
CA VAL A 19 21.33 40.13 31.97
C VAL A 19 21.76 41.50 32.50
N ASN A 20 20.82 42.43 32.68
CA ASN A 20 21.08 43.79 33.16
C ASN A 20 21.05 43.95 34.69
N SER A 21 20.75 42.90 35.45
CA SER A 21 20.52 43.00 36.91
C SER A 21 21.79 42.93 37.78
N ASN A 22 22.97 43.03 37.18
CA ASN A 22 24.29 43.00 37.86
C ASN A 22 24.43 41.84 38.86
N ILE A 23 24.03 40.64 38.44
CA ILE A 23 24.06 39.42 39.26
C ILE A 23 25.51 38.98 39.49
N ALA A 24 25.79 38.53 40.71
CA ALA A 24 26.98 37.75 41.02
C ALA A 24 26.66 36.26 40.79
N PRO A 25 27.21 35.61 39.74
CA PRO A 25 26.86 34.25 39.39
C PRO A 25 27.55 33.24 40.32
N PHE A 26 26.75 32.49 41.09
CA PHE A 26 27.17 31.34 41.90
C PHE A 26 26.45 30.04 41.50
N ASP A 27 25.80 30.08 40.33
CA ASP A 27 25.06 29.00 39.68
C ASP A 27 25.78 28.53 38.40
N VAL A 28 25.16 27.59 37.68
CA VAL A 28 25.61 27.15 36.34
C VAL A 28 24.97 28.04 35.25
N PRO A 29 25.62 28.23 34.09
CA PRO A 29 26.84 27.56 33.62
C PRO A 29 28.15 28.13 34.18
N GLY A 30 29.18 27.27 34.29
CA GLY A 30 30.47 27.61 34.93
C GLY A 30 31.33 28.67 34.20
N HIS A 31 30.93 29.14 33.02
CA HIS A 31 31.55 30.33 32.42
C HIS A 31 31.13 31.62 33.13
N HIS A 32 30.14 31.55 34.05
CA HIS A 32 29.73 32.62 34.96
C HIS A 32 29.56 33.96 34.24
N MET A 33 28.53 34.03 33.38
CA MET A 33 28.22 35.23 32.57
C MET A 33 29.35 35.68 31.62
N GLY A 34 30.26 34.77 31.27
CA GLY A 34 31.35 35.02 30.32
C GLY A 34 32.63 35.51 30.98
N ASN A 35 32.81 35.29 32.28
CA ASN A 35 34.02 35.64 33.02
C ASN A 35 35.23 34.78 32.62
N VAL A 36 35.01 33.66 31.93
CA VAL A 36 36.09 32.82 31.36
C VAL A 36 36.49 33.34 29.98
N PRO A 37 37.71 33.91 29.81
CA PRO A 37 38.18 34.35 28.51
C PRO A 37 38.48 33.14 27.62
N ASN A 38 37.88 33.09 26.42
CA ASN A 38 38.15 32.06 25.43
C ASN A 38 37.95 32.59 24.00
N LYS A 39 38.47 31.87 23.00
CA LYS A 39 38.43 32.27 21.59
C LYS A 39 37.00 32.42 21.05
N LEU A 40 36.05 31.62 21.53
CA LEU A 40 34.65 31.69 21.11
C LEU A 40 34.00 32.99 21.58
N LYS A 41 34.27 33.41 22.82
CA LYS A 41 33.84 34.70 23.37
C LYS A 41 34.37 35.88 22.55
N SER A 42 35.64 35.85 22.17
CA SER A 42 36.21 36.89 21.29
C SER A 42 35.55 36.97 19.92
N PHE A 43 35.02 35.85 19.41
CA PHE A 43 34.37 35.80 18.10
C PHE A 43 32.90 36.19 18.14
N LEU A 44 32.12 35.61 19.08
CA LEU A 44 30.67 35.82 19.18
C LEU A 44 30.27 37.03 20.04
N GLY A 45 31.18 37.51 20.88
CA GLY A 45 30.96 38.61 21.81
C GLY A 45 30.40 38.20 23.18
N ASP A 46 30.51 39.11 24.13
CA ASP A 46 30.17 38.90 25.55
C ASP A 46 28.69 38.59 25.78
N MET A 47 27.80 39.15 24.95
CA MET A 47 26.36 39.07 25.17
C MET A 47 25.84 37.63 25.08
N VAL A 48 26.40 36.80 24.19
CA VAL A 48 26.02 35.39 24.05
C VAL A 48 26.23 34.65 25.37
N PHE A 49 27.38 34.88 26.03
CA PHE A 49 27.71 34.24 27.30
C PHE A 49 26.95 34.83 28.49
N LYS A 50 26.53 36.11 28.42
CA LYS A 50 25.66 36.70 29.44
C LYS A 50 24.23 36.19 29.34
N ALA A 51 23.76 35.93 28.13
CA ALA A 51 22.42 35.42 27.84
C ALA A 51 22.26 33.91 28.05
N ASP A 52 23.36 33.15 28.07
CA ASP A 52 23.37 31.72 28.37
C ASP A 52 23.24 31.48 29.88
N VAL A 53 22.01 31.27 30.35
CA VAL A 53 21.67 31.17 31.78
C VAL A 53 20.76 29.96 32.01
N ASN A 54 20.84 29.31 33.16
CA ASN A 54 20.12 28.07 33.41
C ASN A 54 18.90 28.26 34.33
N ALA A 55 17.78 28.70 33.76
CA ALA A 55 16.49 28.88 34.45
C ALA A 55 16.58 29.53 35.87
N PRO A 56 17.24 30.69 36.01
CA PRO A 56 17.30 31.41 37.28
C PRO A 56 15.91 31.91 37.71
N ILE A 57 15.77 32.33 38.97
CA ILE A 57 14.49 32.89 39.47
C ILE A 57 14.03 34.05 38.57
N GLY A 58 12.76 33.99 38.13
CA GLY A 58 12.18 34.96 37.19
C GLY A 58 12.30 34.54 35.73
N MET A 59 13.13 33.53 35.43
CA MET A 59 13.05 32.73 34.22
C MET A 59 12.25 31.46 34.53
N ASP A 60 11.45 31.02 33.57
CA ASP A 60 10.56 29.86 33.71
C ASP A 60 11.32 28.54 33.39
N ASN A 61 10.71 27.39 33.66
CA ASN A 61 11.30 26.08 33.44
C ASN A 61 10.63 25.35 32.26
N LEU A 62 11.40 24.99 31.23
CA LEU A 62 10.90 24.29 30.03
C LEU A 62 10.19 22.95 30.35
N ALA A 63 10.57 22.28 31.44
CA ALA A 63 9.94 21.01 31.82
C ALA A 63 8.55 21.17 32.44
N ASN A 64 8.22 22.37 32.92
CA ASN A 64 6.93 22.73 33.49
C ASN A 64 6.67 24.25 33.39
N PRO A 65 6.39 24.78 32.19
CA PRO A 65 6.19 26.20 31.98
C PRO A 65 4.96 26.72 32.72
N HIS A 66 5.11 27.80 33.49
CA HIS A 66 4.02 28.41 34.26
C HIS A 66 4.12 29.95 34.42
N GLY A 67 5.18 30.56 33.90
CA GLY A 67 5.46 32.00 33.93
C GLY A 67 5.78 32.54 32.55
N VAL A 68 6.89 33.28 32.41
CA VAL A 68 7.24 34.03 31.18
C VAL A 68 7.42 33.14 29.94
N LEU A 69 7.80 31.87 30.11
CA LEU A 69 7.87 30.93 28.99
C LEU A 69 6.47 30.48 28.58
N LYS A 70 5.60 30.15 29.55
CA LYS A 70 4.20 29.83 29.23
C LYS A 70 3.49 31.01 28.54
N GLU A 71 3.75 32.24 28.97
CA GLU A 71 3.22 33.43 28.28
C GLU A 71 3.73 33.54 26.83
N ALA A 72 5.02 33.25 26.57
CA ALA A 72 5.57 33.22 25.21
C ALA A 72 4.99 32.08 24.37
N GLU A 73 4.77 30.91 24.97
CA GLU A 73 4.12 29.75 24.34
C GLU A 73 2.65 30.05 24.02
N ASP A 74 1.90 30.71 24.89
CA ASP A 74 0.51 31.12 24.64
C ASP A 74 0.42 32.12 23.49
N LEU A 75 1.35 33.08 23.42
CA LEU A 75 1.48 34.00 22.29
C LEU A 75 1.75 33.27 20.98
N MET A 76 2.64 32.27 21.01
CA MET A 76 2.95 31.43 19.84
C MET A 76 1.76 30.57 19.43
N ALA A 77 1.01 29.99 20.38
CA ALA A 77 -0.19 29.20 20.12
C ALA A 77 -1.25 30.04 19.40
N GLU A 78 -1.51 31.26 19.88
CA GLU A 78 -2.44 32.18 19.23
C GLU A 78 -1.96 32.57 17.83
N PHE A 79 -0.66 32.89 17.66
CA PHE A 79 -0.08 33.21 16.35
C PHE A 79 -0.22 32.06 15.33
N CYS A 80 -0.09 30.82 15.79
CA CYS A 80 -0.20 29.63 14.96
C CYS A 80 -1.60 28.99 14.93
N HIS A 81 -2.62 29.65 15.47
CA HIS A 81 -4.00 29.15 15.55
C HIS A 81 -4.15 27.76 16.22
N ALA A 82 -3.31 27.48 17.20
CA ALA A 82 -3.29 26.27 18.02
C ALA A 82 -3.92 26.52 19.42
N ASP A 83 -4.29 25.45 20.12
CA ASP A 83 -4.78 25.53 21.50
C ASP A 83 -3.62 25.69 22.50
N ASP A 84 -2.52 24.98 22.26
CA ASP A 84 -1.27 25.08 23.03
C ASP A 84 -0.07 25.02 22.06
N ALA A 85 1.03 25.66 22.44
CA ALA A 85 2.32 25.56 21.76
C ALA A 85 3.42 25.21 22.76
N TYR A 86 4.45 24.52 22.30
CA TYR A 86 5.59 24.10 23.09
C TYR A 86 6.88 24.50 22.38
N PHE A 87 7.76 25.21 23.07
CA PHE A 87 9.06 25.56 22.50
C PHE A 87 9.98 24.33 22.49
N LEU A 88 10.61 24.08 21.34
CA LEU A 88 11.54 22.99 21.15
C LEU A 88 12.93 23.53 20.89
N ILE A 89 13.92 23.02 21.63
CA ILE A 89 15.33 23.38 21.48
C ILE A 89 16.17 22.27 20.84
N ASN A 90 15.58 21.10 20.62
CA ASN A 90 16.22 19.93 19.99
C ASN A 90 15.67 19.71 18.56
N GLY A 91 15.19 20.77 17.93
CA GLY A 91 14.59 20.78 16.59
C GLY A 91 13.26 20.03 16.48
N THR A 92 12.66 20.11 15.29
CA THR A 92 11.41 19.40 14.91
C THR A 92 11.50 17.89 15.13
N SER A 93 12.72 17.32 15.05
CA SER A 93 12.98 15.92 15.37
C SER A 93 12.43 15.53 16.75
N SER A 94 12.64 16.35 17.77
CA SER A 94 12.10 16.11 19.12
C SER A 94 10.58 16.19 19.17
N GLY A 95 9.98 17.15 18.45
CA GLY A 95 8.53 17.28 18.32
C GLY A 95 7.89 16.06 17.64
N ILE A 96 8.47 15.56 16.55
CA ILE A 96 8.00 14.36 15.84
C ILE A 96 8.03 13.13 16.75
N ILE A 97 9.13 12.95 17.50
CA ILE A 97 9.26 11.84 18.44
C ILE A 97 8.20 11.96 19.53
N ALA A 98 7.99 13.15 20.09
CA ALA A 98 6.97 13.41 21.11
C ALA A 98 5.55 13.17 20.60
N MET A 99 5.22 13.62 19.38
CA MET A 99 3.90 13.41 18.76
C MET A 99 3.57 11.92 18.68
N ILE A 100 4.49 11.10 18.16
CA ILE A 100 4.27 9.66 18.00
C ILE A 100 4.28 8.93 19.34
N MET A 101 5.21 9.25 20.25
CA MET A 101 5.25 8.65 21.59
C MET A 101 3.99 8.92 22.41
N THR A 102 3.38 10.09 22.23
CA THR A 102 2.15 10.47 22.94
C THR A 102 0.92 9.82 22.32
N SER A 103 0.89 9.70 20.99
CA SER A 103 -0.30 9.24 20.25
C SER A 103 -0.38 7.72 20.08
N CYS A 104 0.75 7.01 20.18
CA CYS A 104 0.83 5.58 19.89
C CYS A 104 1.59 4.84 20.99
N LYS A 105 0.96 3.80 21.53
CA LYS A 105 1.59 2.83 22.43
C LYS A 105 2.32 1.76 21.63
N ALA A 106 3.17 0.99 22.32
CA ALA A 106 3.84 -0.15 21.72
C ALA A 106 2.83 -1.14 21.11
N ASN A 107 3.10 -1.59 19.88
CA ASN A 107 2.25 -2.45 19.05
C ASN A 107 1.01 -1.77 18.44
N GLU A 108 0.70 -0.52 18.76
CA GLU A 108 -0.36 0.21 18.06
C GLU A 108 0.11 0.66 16.67
N ARG A 109 -0.82 0.69 15.71
CA ARG A 109 -0.51 1.02 14.30
C ARG A 109 -0.62 2.51 14.05
N ILE A 110 0.27 3.01 13.20
CA ILE A 110 0.27 4.38 12.69
C ILE A 110 0.44 4.34 11.16
N ILE A 111 -0.47 4.99 10.44
CA ILE A 111 -0.42 5.11 8.99
C ILE A 111 0.50 6.27 8.65
N MET A 112 1.47 6.08 7.75
CA MET A 112 2.45 7.12 7.40
C MET A 112 3.01 6.91 5.99
N PRO A 113 3.52 7.96 5.33
CA PRO A 113 4.16 7.78 4.04
C PRO A 113 5.48 7.00 4.21
N ARG A 114 6.01 6.39 3.14
CA ARG A 114 7.29 5.64 3.23
C ARG A 114 8.54 6.53 3.15
N ASN A 115 8.45 7.69 2.49
CA ASN A 115 9.52 8.69 2.36
C ASN A 115 9.67 9.56 3.62
N VAL A 116 9.75 8.91 4.78
CA VAL A 116 9.82 9.58 6.09
C VAL A 116 11.25 9.97 6.47
N HIS A 117 11.37 11.10 7.16
CA HIS A 117 12.64 11.56 7.71
C HIS A 117 13.15 10.62 8.82
N LYS A 118 14.47 10.55 9.00
CA LYS A 118 15.19 9.80 10.05
C LYS A 118 14.52 9.87 11.44
N SER A 119 14.03 11.03 11.86
CA SER A 119 13.41 11.23 13.18
C SER A 119 12.19 10.35 13.41
N ILE A 120 11.45 10.01 12.35
CA ILE A 120 10.26 9.15 12.40
C ILE A 120 10.69 7.71 12.68
N ILE A 121 11.80 7.25 12.09
CA ILE A 121 12.37 5.93 12.40
C ILE A 121 12.80 5.86 13.87
N SER A 122 13.45 6.92 14.37
CA SER A 122 13.78 7.03 15.81
C SER A 122 12.52 7.00 16.68
N ALA A 123 11.45 7.67 16.28
CA ALA A 123 10.17 7.67 16.99
C ALA A 123 9.53 6.28 17.03
N LEU A 124 9.57 5.52 15.93
CA LEU A 124 9.08 4.13 15.86
C LEU A 124 9.87 3.19 16.77
N ILE A 125 11.20 3.39 16.88
CA ILE A 125 12.05 2.63 17.80
C ILE A 125 11.66 2.94 19.26
N LEU A 126 11.58 4.22 19.62
CA LEU A 126 11.30 4.68 20.99
C LEU A 126 9.88 4.33 21.46
N SER A 127 8.86 4.59 20.64
CA SER A 127 7.45 4.29 20.97
C SER A 127 7.13 2.79 20.87
N GLY A 128 7.78 2.06 19.96
CA GLY A 128 7.40 0.69 19.61
C GLY A 128 6.11 0.60 18.77
N ALA A 129 5.64 1.72 18.24
CA ALA A 129 4.54 1.78 17.27
C ALA A 129 4.88 0.99 16.00
N VAL A 130 3.84 0.52 15.31
CA VAL A 130 3.96 -0.31 14.11
C VAL A 130 3.58 0.54 12.89
N PRO A 131 4.52 0.84 11.98
CA PRO A 131 4.21 1.63 10.80
C PRO A 131 3.35 0.81 9.83
N VAL A 132 2.34 1.46 9.27
CA VAL A 132 1.65 1.07 8.05
C VAL A 132 2.07 2.08 6.99
N TYR A 133 2.99 1.66 6.11
CA TYR A 133 3.52 2.55 5.09
C TYR A 133 2.57 2.70 3.91
N VAL A 134 2.41 3.95 3.47
CA VAL A 134 1.75 4.30 2.22
C VAL A 134 2.83 4.70 1.21
N ALA A 135 2.79 4.10 0.01
CA ALA A 135 3.78 4.35 -1.02
C ALA A 135 3.64 5.78 -1.59
N PRO A 136 4.73 6.57 -1.67
CA PRO A 136 4.73 7.85 -2.38
C PRO A 136 4.53 7.66 -3.88
N LYS A 137 4.02 8.70 -4.56
CA LYS A 137 4.02 8.76 -6.02
C LYS A 137 5.38 9.27 -6.52
N LEU A 138 5.92 8.64 -7.56
CA LEU A 138 7.16 9.08 -8.19
C LEU A 138 6.88 10.11 -9.29
N ASP A 139 7.66 11.20 -9.28
CA ASP A 139 7.80 12.07 -10.43
C ASP A 139 9.00 11.61 -11.25
N THR A 140 8.73 10.91 -12.35
CA THR A 140 9.76 10.35 -13.23
C THR A 140 10.47 11.41 -14.08
N GLU A 141 10.00 12.65 -14.11
CA GLU A 141 10.69 13.75 -14.81
C GLU A 141 11.76 14.41 -13.94
N LEU A 142 11.51 14.49 -12.63
CA LEU A 142 12.43 15.04 -11.65
C LEU A 142 13.23 13.96 -10.91
N GLU A 143 12.81 12.70 -11.05
CA GLU A 143 13.30 11.54 -10.28
C GLU A 143 13.17 11.74 -8.76
N ILE A 144 12.07 12.35 -8.32
CA ILE A 144 11.78 12.60 -6.90
C ILE A 144 10.56 11.81 -6.43
N ALA A 145 10.51 11.52 -5.14
CA ALA A 145 9.33 10.97 -4.48
C ALA A 145 8.44 12.12 -3.95
N ASN A 146 7.22 12.22 -4.49
CA ASN A 146 6.17 13.09 -3.98
C ASN A 146 5.42 12.43 -2.81
N GLN A 147 4.30 13.00 -2.37
CA GLN A 147 3.48 12.38 -1.33
C GLN A 147 2.62 11.24 -1.88
N PRO A 148 2.14 10.33 -1.02
CA PRO A 148 0.93 9.56 -1.32
C PRO A 148 -0.25 10.50 -1.59
N THR A 149 -1.19 10.06 -2.41
CA THR A 149 -2.43 10.82 -2.65
C THR A 149 -3.36 10.71 -1.44
N VAL A 150 -4.32 11.62 -1.35
CA VAL A 150 -5.39 11.58 -0.34
C VAL A 150 -6.12 10.23 -0.38
N ASP A 151 -6.40 9.72 -1.57
CA ASP A 151 -7.09 8.44 -1.72
C ASP A 151 -6.22 7.26 -1.27
N ASP A 152 -4.89 7.31 -1.43
CA ASP A 152 -3.99 6.30 -0.87
C ASP A 152 -4.04 6.29 0.67
N TYR A 153 -4.11 7.46 1.30
CA TYR A 153 -4.30 7.57 2.75
C TYR A 153 -5.66 7.02 3.18
N ILE A 154 -6.74 7.36 2.48
CA ILE A 154 -8.10 6.86 2.78
C ILE A 154 -8.14 5.32 2.66
N LYS A 155 -7.58 4.75 1.59
CA LYS A 155 -7.46 3.30 1.42
C LYS A 155 -6.69 2.66 2.57
N ALA A 156 -5.58 3.26 3.01
CA ALA A 156 -4.83 2.78 4.17
C ALA A 156 -5.66 2.85 5.46
N MET A 157 -6.44 3.91 5.67
CA MET A 157 -7.34 4.02 6.84
C MET A 157 -8.46 2.98 6.81
N GLN A 158 -9.01 2.68 5.62
CA GLN A 158 -10.02 1.63 5.43
C GLN A 158 -9.44 0.23 5.68
N ARG A 159 -8.24 -0.05 5.16
CA ARG A 159 -7.55 -1.33 5.34
C ARG A 159 -7.09 -1.57 6.77
N TYR A 160 -6.75 -0.50 7.50
CA TYR A 160 -6.25 -0.57 8.86
C TYR A 160 -7.07 0.31 9.82
N PRO A 161 -8.36 -0.01 10.02
CA PRO A 161 -9.28 0.85 10.79
C PRO A 161 -8.91 0.92 12.28
N ALA A 162 -8.13 -0.04 12.79
CA ALA A 162 -7.62 -0.05 14.16
C ALA A 162 -6.39 0.83 14.38
N SER A 163 -5.90 1.54 13.35
CA SER A 163 -4.77 2.47 13.49
C SER A 163 -5.13 3.62 14.42
N LYS A 164 -4.16 4.11 15.19
CA LYS A 164 -4.38 5.18 16.18
C LYS A 164 -4.13 6.56 15.62
N ALA A 165 -3.20 6.66 14.69
CA ALA A 165 -2.80 7.92 14.11
C ALA A 165 -2.55 7.79 12.61
N VAL A 166 -2.73 8.91 11.92
CA VAL A 166 -2.27 9.16 10.56
C VAL A 166 -1.18 10.22 10.64
N PHE A 167 -0.02 9.92 10.09
CA PHE A 167 1.10 10.83 9.97
C PHE A 167 1.20 11.36 8.55
N VAL A 168 1.28 12.67 8.40
CA VAL A 168 1.37 13.35 7.10
C VAL A 168 2.60 14.25 7.10
N ILE A 169 3.35 14.24 6.00
CA ILE A 169 4.42 15.22 5.78
C ILE A 169 3.80 16.33 4.95
N ASN A 170 3.76 17.57 5.42
CA ASN A 170 3.14 18.65 4.65
C ASN A 170 3.83 20.00 4.91
N PRO A 171 4.47 20.63 3.91
CA PRO A 171 4.70 20.16 2.54
C PRO A 171 5.80 19.08 2.46
N THR A 172 6.02 18.51 1.27
CA THR A 172 7.28 17.80 1.00
C THR A 172 8.46 18.78 0.95
N TYR A 173 9.70 18.23 0.97
CA TYR A 173 10.91 19.01 0.71
C TYR A 173 10.83 19.86 -0.58
N PHE A 174 10.20 19.33 -1.63
CA PHE A 174 10.08 19.99 -2.93
C PHE A 174 8.90 20.96 -3.02
N GLY A 175 8.06 21.04 -1.98
CA GLY A 175 6.93 21.98 -1.90
C GLY A 175 5.57 21.41 -2.27
N ALA A 176 5.47 20.11 -2.55
CA ALA A 176 4.19 19.47 -2.84
C ALA A 176 3.30 19.43 -1.58
N VAL A 177 2.05 19.85 -1.72
CA VAL A 177 1.04 19.89 -0.66
C VAL A 177 -0.14 18.99 -0.99
N ASN A 178 -0.64 18.29 0.02
CA ASN A 178 -1.83 17.45 -0.06
C ASN A 178 -3.09 18.21 0.40
N ASP A 179 -4.27 17.69 0.07
CA ASP A 179 -5.54 18.16 0.67
C ASP A 179 -5.59 17.69 2.13
N LEU A 180 -4.84 18.40 2.97
CA LEU A 180 -4.65 18.05 4.37
C LEU A 180 -5.98 18.11 5.13
N LYS A 181 -6.87 19.03 4.74
CA LYS A 181 -8.19 19.17 5.37
C LYS A 181 -9.02 17.91 5.16
N ARG A 182 -9.06 17.39 3.92
CA ARG A 182 -9.76 16.13 3.63
C ARG A 182 -9.15 14.93 4.36
N ILE A 183 -7.81 14.85 4.46
CA ILE A 183 -7.14 13.78 5.23
C ILE A 183 -7.54 13.84 6.71
N VAL A 184 -7.57 15.04 7.30
CA VAL A 184 -8.00 15.29 8.68
C VAL A 184 -9.43 14.85 8.90
N ASP A 185 -10.35 15.30 8.05
CA ASP A 185 -11.78 14.99 8.20
C ASP A 185 -12.04 13.47 8.09
N GLU A 186 -11.38 12.79 7.14
CA GLU A 186 -11.47 11.33 6.97
C GLU A 186 -10.88 10.57 8.16
N ALA A 187 -9.73 10.97 8.67
CA ALA A 187 -9.10 10.34 9.84
C ALA A 187 -9.95 10.52 11.10
N HIS A 188 -10.45 11.74 11.35
CA HIS A 188 -11.31 12.04 12.50
C HIS A 188 -12.63 11.28 12.45
N SER A 189 -13.24 11.13 11.27
CA SER A 189 -14.46 10.33 11.10
C SER A 189 -14.28 8.86 11.51
N ARG A 190 -13.03 8.39 11.56
CA ARG A 190 -12.63 7.02 11.92
C ARG A 190 -11.99 6.94 13.32
N GLY A 191 -11.98 8.03 14.07
CA GLY A 191 -11.41 8.08 15.42
C GLY A 191 -9.87 8.01 15.47
N MET A 192 -9.19 8.37 14.37
CA MET A 192 -7.73 8.48 14.32
C MET A 192 -7.28 9.92 14.54
N VAL A 193 -6.16 10.13 15.24
CA VAL A 193 -5.55 11.47 15.33
C VAL A 193 -4.64 11.75 14.14
N VAL A 194 -4.49 13.01 13.76
CA VAL A 194 -3.62 13.42 12.65
C VAL A 194 -2.39 14.17 13.15
N LEU A 195 -1.23 13.64 12.80
CA LEU A 195 0.09 14.16 13.16
C LEU A 195 0.77 14.70 11.91
N VAL A 196 1.22 15.95 11.93
CA VAL A 196 1.80 16.59 10.74
C VAL A 196 3.26 16.98 10.99
N ASP A 197 4.15 16.49 10.13
CA ASP A 197 5.47 17.06 9.95
C ASP A 197 5.37 18.29 9.04
N GLU A 198 5.28 19.47 9.66
CA GLU A 198 5.23 20.76 9.00
C GLU A 198 6.57 21.50 9.17
N ALA A 199 7.68 20.76 9.20
CA ALA A 199 9.02 21.32 9.36
C ALA A 199 9.34 22.42 8.35
N HIS A 200 8.80 22.37 7.13
CA HIS A 200 9.04 23.36 6.08
C HIS A 200 7.93 24.41 5.94
N GLY A 201 6.88 24.38 6.78
CA GLY A 201 5.67 25.20 6.65
C GLY A 201 5.53 26.34 7.67
N ALA A 202 6.59 26.76 8.37
CA ALA A 202 6.46 27.84 9.37
C ALA A 202 5.89 29.16 8.80
N HIS A 203 6.10 29.40 7.50
CA HIS A 203 5.58 30.58 6.80
C HIS A 203 4.09 30.51 6.46
N TYR A 204 3.45 29.33 6.54
CA TYR A 204 2.01 29.20 6.27
C TYR A 204 1.16 29.96 7.30
N TYR A 205 1.68 30.14 8.51
CA TYR A 205 0.99 30.85 9.59
C TYR A 205 0.92 32.38 9.39
N PHE A 206 1.70 32.94 8.47
CA PHE A 206 1.73 34.39 8.20
C PHE A 206 1.72 34.74 6.70
N ASP A 207 1.53 33.76 5.83
CA ASP A 207 1.38 33.95 4.39
C ASP A 207 -0.03 33.61 3.91
N LYS A 208 -0.84 34.65 3.67
CA LYS A 208 -2.20 34.52 3.13
C LYS A 208 -2.27 34.02 1.69
N GLN A 209 -1.16 34.01 0.95
CA GLN A 209 -1.10 33.49 -0.42
C GLN A 209 -0.58 32.04 -0.47
N GLY A 210 -0.05 31.54 0.64
CA GLY A 210 0.55 30.22 0.74
C GLY A 210 -0.48 29.11 0.99
N PRO A 211 0.00 27.86 1.00
CA PRO A 211 -0.82 26.71 1.39
C PRO A 211 -1.39 26.82 2.81
N ILE A 212 -2.47 26.06 3.07
CA ILE A 212 -3.08 25.98 4.40
C ILE A 212 -2.12 25.33 5.43
N SER A 213 -2.07 25.89 6.63
CA SER A 213 -1.30 25.34 7.75
C SER A 213 -1.95 24.09 8.34
N ALA A 214 -1.18 23.25 9.02
CA ALA A 214 -1.68 22.06 9.70
C ALA A 214 -2.76 22.38 10.77
N MET A 215 -2.56 23.46 11.54
CA MET A 215 -3.54 23.88 12.55
C MET A 215 -4.83 24.42 11.93
N ASP A 216 -4.75 25.11 10.78
CA ASP A 216 -5.93 25.59 10.05
C ASP A 216 -6.68 24.44 9.36
N ALA A 217 -5.97 23.40 8.91
CA ALA A 217 -6.58 22.18 8.40
C ALA A 217 -7.27 21.35 9.51
N GLY A 218 -6.92 21.59 10.78
CA GLY A 218 -7.49 20.91 11.94
C GLY A 218 -6.73 19.66 12.39
N ALA A 219 -5.45 19.53 12.03
CA ALA A 219 -4.60 18.46 12.54
C ALA A 219 -4.45 18.54 14.07
N ASP A 220 -4.35 17.38 14.73
CA ASP A 220 -4.28 17.30 16.19
C ASP A 220 -2.96 17.82 16.74
N MET A 221 -1.85 17.53 16.05
CA MET A 221 -0.52 18.05 16.38
C MET A 221 0.29 18.35 15.12
N ALA A 222 1.13 19.38 15.18
CA ALA A 222 2.09 19.68 14.12
C ALA A 222 3.44 20.16 14.69
N SER A 223 4.54 19.65 14.14
CA SER A 223 5.89 20.08 14.49
C SER A 223 6.45 20.98 13.39
N VAL A 224 6.88 22.19 13.74
CA VAL A 224 7.17 23.29 12.82
C VAL A 224 8.57 23.88 13.05
N SER A 225 9.44 23.84 12.04
CA SER A 225 10.80 24.40 12.14
C SER A 225 10.81 25.91 11.89
N PHE A 226 10.64 26.71 12.94
CA PHE A 226 10.77 28.17 12.81
C PHE A 226 12.17 28.61 12.33
N HIS A 227 13.23 27.85 12.59
CA HIS A 227 14.56 28.20 12.10
C HIS A 227 14.73 28.04 10.57
N LYS A 228 13.83 27.29 9.91
CA LYS A 228 13.90 27.08 8.45
C LYS A 228 13.29 28.25 7.69
N THR A 229 12.03 28.58 8.00
CA THR A 229 11.27 29.60 7.25
C THR A 229 10.66 30.71 8.13
N GLY A 230 10.74 30.59 9.46
CA GLY A 230 10.23 31.58 10.42
C GLY A 230 11.29 32.53 11.00
N GLY A 231 12.59 32.33 10.71
CA GLY A 231 13.65 33.27 11.08
C GLY A 231 14.24 33.15 12.50
N SER A 232 13.96 32.06 13.23
CA SER A 232 14.60 31.78 14.52
C SER A 232 15.96 31.07 14.36
N LEU A 233 16.69 30.84 15.46
CA LEU A 233 18.03 30.22 15.40
C LEU A 233 17.97 28.71 15.16
N THR A 234 18.95 28.14 14.45
CA THR A 234 19.05 26.69 14.20
C THR A 234 18.86 25.87 15.48
N GLN A 235 18.19 24.71 15.35
CA GLN A 235 17.68 23.85 16.43
C GLN A 235 16.39 24.34 17.11
N SER A 236 16.04 25.62 17.03
CA SER A 236 14.77 26.08 17.59
C SER A 236 13.58 25.70 16.70
N SER A 237 12.49 25.26 17.33
CA SER A 237 11.28 24.75 16.66
C SER A 237 10.09 24.90 17.59
N VAL A 238 8.88 24.66 17.08
CA VAL A 238 7.65 24.68 17.88
C VAL A 238 6.88 23.38 17.63
N LEU A 239 6.29 22.82 18.69
CA LEU A 239 5.25 21.80 18.59
C LEU A 239 3.90 22.46 18.91
N LEU A 240 2.92 22.27 18.04
CA LEU A 240 1.58 22.83 18.15
C LEU A 240 0.59 21.72 18.46
N LEU A 241 -0.38 22.01 19.33
CA LEU A 241 -1.45 21.10 19.75
C LEU A 241 -2.81 21.76 19.52
N LYS A 242 -3.71 21.04 18.85
CA LYS A 242 -5.11 21.44 18.61
C LYS A 242 -6.03 20.22 18.66
N SER A 243 -6.12 19.60 19.83
CA SER A 243 -6.79 18.31 19.97
C SER A 243 -7.51 18.16 21.30
N LYS A 244 -8.66 17.47 21.26
CA LYS A 244 -9.35 16.97 22.45
C LYS A 244 -8.99 15.52 22.78
N ALA A 245 -8.39 14.79 21.83
CA ALA A 245 -8.03 13.39 21.98
C ALA A 245 -6.65 13.22 22.64
N ILE A 246 -5.75 14.20 22.46
CA ILE A 246 -4.41 14.19 23.05
C ILE A 246 -4.39 14.93 24.38
N ASN A 247 -3.86 14.28 25.42
CA ASN A 247 -3.71 14.87 26.73
C ASN A 247 -2.41 15.71 26.80
N LYS A 248 -2.54 17.01 27.09
CA LYS A 248 -1.40 17.94 27.20
C LYS A 248 -0.35 17.58 28.26
N ILE A 249 -0.76 16.92 29.35
CA ILE A 249 0.14 16.48 30.42
C ILE A 249 0.98 15.31 29.91
N ASP A 250 0.38 14.38 29.18
CA ASP A 250 1.13 13.25 28.60
C ASP A 250 2.07 13.72 27.49
N LEU A 251 1.67 14.74 26.72
CA LEU A 251 2.57 15.37 25.76
C LEU A 251 3.78 16.02 26.45
N GLN A 252 3.55 16.81 27.51
CA GLN A 252 4.65 17.40 28.29
C GLN A 252 5.57 16.34 28.89
N LYS A 253 5.03 15.21 29.37
CA LYS A 253 5.86 14.08 29.84
C LYS A 253 6.74 13.51 28.72
N SER A 254 6.19 13.32 27.53
CA SER A 254 6.96 12.87 26.36
C SER A 254 8.08 13.86 26.01
N LEU A 255 7.79 15.16 26.03
CA LEU A 255 8.81 16.20 25.83
C LEU A 255 9.88 16.19 26.92
N ASN A 256 9.51 15.99 28.18
CA ASN A 256 10.46 15.92 29.31
C ASN A 256 11.41 14.71 29.24
N ILE A 257 11.03 13.63 28.53
CA ILE A 257 11.94 12.51 28.24
C ILE A 257 13.00 12.90 27.20
N LEU A 258 12.67 13.79 26.26
CA LEU A 258 13.49 14.15 25.10
C LEU A 258 14.31 15.42 25.32
N ASN A 259 13.84 16.31 26.18
CA ASN A 259 14.46 17.60 26.45
C ASN A 259 15.68 17.46 27.37
N THR A 260 16.65 18.35 27.18
CA THR A 260 17.70 18.54 28.18
C THR A 260 17.14 19.19 29.44
N THR A 261 17.71 18.87 30.59
CA THR A 261 17.40 19.52 31.88
C THR A 261 18.04 20.91 32.01
N SER A 262 18.87 21.32 31.05
CA SER A 262 19.51 22.64 30.98
C SER A 262 19.28 23.26 29.59
N PRO A 263 18.06 23.74 29.31
CA PRO A 263 17.67 24.20 27.98
C PRO A 263 18.29 25.55 27.61
N SER A 264 18.61 25.75 26.33
CA SER A 264 19.20 27.02 25.87
C SER A 264 18.18 28.16 25.90
N THR A 265 18.42 29.14 26.77
CA THR A 265 17.66 30.39 26.86
C THR A 265 17.71 31.21 25.58
N ILE A 266 18.84 31.18 24.89
CA ILE A 266 19.05 31.91 23.63
C ILE A 266 18.11 31.37 22.54
N LEU A 267 17.96 30.05 22.44
CA LEU A 267 17.06 29.43 21.47
C LEU A 267 15.59 29.78 21.76
N MET A 268 15.16 29.69 23.02
CA MET A 268 13.80 30.07 23.42
C MET A 268 13.51 31.55 23.19
N ALA A 269 14.45 32.44 23.53
CA ALA A 269 14.33 33.88 23.26
C ALA A 269 14.27 34.18 21.75
N SER A 270 14.97 33.40 20.93
CA SER A 270 14.90 33.55 19.47
C SER A 270 13.53 33.19 18.89
N LEU A 271 12.82 32.22 19.47
CA LEU A 271 11.45 31.87 19.05
C LEU A 271 10.47 32.98 19.41
N ASP A 272 10.55 33.50 20.64
CA ASP A 272 9.67 34.58 21.11
C ASP A 272 9.85 35.86 20.27
N SER A 273 11.10 36.22 19.99
CA SER A 273 11.41 37.35 19.11
C SER A 273 11.03 37.12 17.64
N ALA A 274 11.21 35.91 17.11
CA ALA A 274 10.84 35.61 15.73
C ALA A 274 9.33 35.74 15.52
N ARG A 275 8.53 35.20 16.46
CA ARG A 275 7.07 35.37 16.47
C ARG A 275 6.69 36.85 16.48
N GLU A 276 7.20 37.64 17.41
CA GLU A 276 6.89 39.08 17.49
C GLU A 276 7.17 39.79 16.16
N TYR A 277 8.34 39.57 15.57
CA TYR A 277 8.69 40.18 14.29
C TYR A 277 7.72 39.80 13.16
N LEU A 278 7.33 38.52 13.11
CA LEU A 278 6.46 37.97 12.07
C LEU A 278 5.01 38.46 12.16
N VAL A 279 4.51 38.77 13.35
CA VAL A 279 3.15 39.31 13.55
C VAL A 279 2.93 40.57 12.70
N GLU A 280 3.89 41.50 12.72
CA GLU A 280 3.77 42.77 11.98
C GLU A 280 4.35 42.68 10.57
N ASN A 281 5.46 41.97 10.39
CA ASN A 281 6.25 42.03 9.15
C ASN A 281 6.09 40.80 8.25
N GLY A 282 5.52 39.70 8.75
CA GLY A 282 5.46 38.40 8.08
C GLY A 282 4.85 38.48 6.69
N GLN A 283 3.58 38.91 6.60
CA GLN A 283 2.87 38.98 5.31
C GLN A 283 3.56 39.88 4.28
N LYS A 284 4.04 41.05 4.73
CA LYS A 284 4.74 42.00 3.84
C LYS A 284 6.00 41.38 3.26
N ASN A 285 6.78 40.69 4.08
CA ASN A 285 7.99 40.01 3.63
C ASN A 285 7.66 38.81 2.73
N MET A 286 6.57 38.09 2.98
CA MET A 286 6.13 36.99 2.12
C MET A 286 5.71 37.46 0.73
N ASN A 287 5.01 38.59 0.61
CA ASN A 287 4.70 39.18 -0.69
C ASN A 287 5.98 39.42 -1.52
N LYS A 288 7.03 39.95 -0.87
CA LYS A 288 8.34 40.13 -1.50
C LYS A 288 9.01 38.81 -1.87
N VAL A 289 8.89 37.76 -1.04
CA VAL A 289 9.40 36.42 -1.36
C VAL A 289 8.73 35.86 -2.61
N HIS A 290 7.40 36.01 -2.75
CA HIS A 290 6.66 35.61 -3.95
C HIS A 290 7.15 36.35 -5.21
N GLU A 291 7.29 37.68 -5.14
CA GLU A 291 7.86 38.48 -6.25
C GLU A 291 9.26 38.01 -6.65
N LEU A 292 10.11 37.71 -5.67
CA LEU A 292 11.46 37.21 -5.88
C LEU A 292 11.45 35.79 -6.49
N SER A 293 10.51 34.95 -6.07
CA SER A 293 10.35 33.58 -6.56
C SER A 293 9.93 33.55 -8.03
N GLU A 294 8.91 34.33 -8.39
CA GLU A 294 8.49 34.52 -9.78
C GLU A 294 9.61 35.11 -10.64
N TYR A 295 10.32 36.12 -10.14
CA TYR A 295 11.47 36.70 -10.82
C TYR A 295 12.56 35.66 -11.09
N ALA A 296 12.90 34.84 -10.08
CA ALA A 296 13.90 33.78 -10.22
C ALA A 296 13.51 32.79 -11.31
N ARG A 297 12.29 32.23 -11.25
CA ARG A 297 11.81 31.27 -12.26
C ARG A 297 11.82 31.89 -13.67
N LYS A 298 11.37 33.13 -13.82
CA LYS A 298 11.37 33.84 -15.12
C LYS A 298 12.77 34.07 -15.69
N GLN A 299 13.78 34.27 -14.85
CA GLN A 299 15.16 34.43 -15.34
C GLN A 299 15.82 33.08 -15.63
N ILE A 300 15.55 32.05 -14.82
CA ILE A 300 16.11 30.71 -14.99
C ILE A 300 15.56 30.04 -16.25
N SER A 301 14.27 30.19 -16.56
CA SER A 301 13.65 29.59 -17.76
C SER A 301 14.25 30.08 -19.09
N LYS A 302 15.04 31.16 -19.07
CA LYS A 302 15.75 31.70 -20.23
C LYS A 302 17.14 31.08 -20.41
N ILE A 303 17.57 30.21 -19.52
CA ILE A 303 18.90 29.60 -19.51
C ILE A 303 18.79 28.18 -20.04
N ASN A 304 19.55 27.87 -21.10
CA ASN A 304 19.53 26.54 -21.68
C ASN A 304 19.95 25.47 -20.66
N GLY A 305 19.16 24.40 -20.60
CA GLY A 305 19.39 23.26 -19.74
C GLY A 305 18.92 23.39 -18.29
N PHE A 306 18.26 24.49 -17.93
CA PHE A 306 17.60 24.63 -16.63
C PHE A 306 16.12 24.94 -16.81
N VAL A 307 15.26 24.13 -16.19
CA VAL A 307 13.80 24.30 -16.24
C VAL A 307 13.29 24.52 -14.81
N PRO A 308 12.76 25.71 -14.48
CA PRO A 308 12.17 25.94 -13.16
C PRO A 308 10.80 25.24 -13.09
N CYS A 309 10.61 24.39 -12.08
CA CYS A 309 9.35 23.72 -11.80
C CYS A 309 8.59 24.50 -10.72
N GLY A 310 7.36 24.91 -11.01
CA GLY A 310 6.47 25.63 -10.08
C GLY A 310 5.11 24.93 -9.93
N LYS A 311 4.10 25.63 -9.42
CA LYS A 311 2.77 25.07 -9.12
C LYS A 311 2.15 24.27 -10.26
N GLU A 312 2.20 24.75 -11.51
CA GLU A 312 1.66 24.04 -12.67
C GLU A 312 2.24 22.62 -12.84
N HIS A 313 3.56 22.46 -12.63
CA HIS A 313 4.23 21.17 -12.71
C HIS A 313 3.68 20.20 -11.66
N PHE A 314 3.65 20.62 -10.39
CA PHE A 314 3.25 19.74 -9.29
C PHE A 314 1.75 19.41 -9.32
N LEU A 315 0.88 20.35 -9.71
CA LEU A 315 -0.54 20.07 -9.94
C LEU A 315 -0.74 19.05 -11.06
N SER A 316 0.04 19.11 -12.14
CA SER A 316 -0.01 18.11 -13.22
C SER A 316 0.40 16.70 -12.77
N LYS A 317 1.15 16.59 -11.67
CA LYS A 317 1.54 15.32 -11.02
C LYS A 317 0.57 14.87 -9.93
N GLY A 318 -0.57 15.54 -9.78
CA GLY A 318 -1.63 15.17 -8.83
C GLY A 318 -1.46 15.73 -7.42
N CYS A 319 -0.60 16.74 -7.22
CA CYS A 319 -0.58 17.48 -5.95
C CYS A 319 -1.84 18.34 -5.82
N PHE A 320 -2.26 18.62 -4.58
CA PHE A 320 -3.41 19.49 -4.32
C PHE A 320 -3.03 20.97 -4.40
N ASP A 321 -1.87 21.32 -3.85
CA ASP A 321 -1.31 22.67 -3.91
C ASP A 321 0.24 22.62 -3.93
N TYR A 322 0.87 23.79 -4.02
CA TYR A 322 2.32 23.94 -4.09
C TYR A 322 2.84 25.14 -3.28
N ASP A 323 3.92 24.90 -2.54
CA ASP A 323 4.69 25.93 -1.85
C ASP A 323 5.62 26.66 -2.82
N GLU A 324 5.18 27.83 -3.29
CA GLU A 324 5.91 28.69 -4.21
C GLU A 324 7.24 29.24 -3.65
N THR A 325 7.54 29.07 -2.35
CA THR A 325 8.84 29.43 -1.78
C THR A 325 9.95 28.44 -2.16
N LYS A 326 9.59 27.27 -2.70
CA LYS A 326 10.55 26.25 -3.14
C LYS A 326 10.99 26.53 -4.58
N LEU A 327 12.27 26.86 -4.74
CA LEU A 327 12.88 27.07 -6.06
C LEU A 327 13.45 25.74 -6.57
N VAL A 328 12.60 24.97 -7.26
CA VAL A 328 12.96 23.68 -7.86
C VAL A 328 13.46 23.90 -9.29
N ILE A 329 14.69 23.46 -9.58
CA ILE A 329 15.36 23.66 -10.87
C ILE A 329 15.74 22.30 -11.45
N LYS A 330 15.00 21.86 -12.46
CA LYS A 330 15.28 20.66 -13.25
C LYS A 330 16.44 20.90 -14.20
N LEU A 331 17.27 19.88 -14.39
CA LEU A 331 18.37 19.87 -15.36
C LEU A 331 17.94 19.16 -16.64
N GLU A 332 18.28 19.72 -17.80
CA GLU A 332 18.04 19.11 -19.12
C GLU A 332 19.27 19.30 -20.02
N ASN A 333 19.72 18.24 -20.69
CA ASN A 333 20.81 18.33 -21.68
C ASN A 333 22.14 18.94 -21.16
N LEU A 334 22.45 18.78 -19.86
CA LEU A 334 23.75 19.14 -19.28
C LEU A 334 24.59 17.88 -19.08
N ASP A 335 25.90 17.94 -19.27
CA ASP A 335 26.80 16.81 -19.02
C ASP A 335 27.14 16.58 -17.53
N ILE A 336 26.41 17.28 -16.65
CA ILE A 336 26.48 17.18 -15.19
C ILE A 336 25.10 16.79 -14.62
N ASN A 337 25.10 16.16 -13.44
CA ASN A 337 23.88 15.84 -12.69
C ASN A 337 23.61 16.88 -11.58
N GLY A 338 22.49 16.75 -10.85
CA GLY A 338 22.12 17.70 -9.80
C GLY A 338 23.10 17.72 -8.62
N PHE A 339 23.70 16.58 -8.25
CA PHE A 339 24.72 16.51 -7.21
C PHE A 339 25.99 17.27 -7.60
N ASP A 340 26.41 17.16 -8.87
CA ASP A 340 27.54 17.89 -9.41
C ASP A 340 27.25 19.40 -9.44
N LEU A 341 26.05 19.79 -9.90
CA LEU A 341 25.62 21.19 -9.90
C LEU A 341 25.62 21.80 -8.49
N TYR A 342 25.12 21.06 -7.49
CA TYR A 342 25.14 21.48 -6.08
C TYR A 342 26.56 21.78 -5.59
N GLN A 343 27.52 20.90 -5.89
CA GLN A 343 28.93 21.08 -5.53
C GLN A 343 29.55 22.27 -6.29
N LEU A 344 29.27 22.39 -7.58
CA LEU A 344 29.80 23.43 -8.45
C LEU A 344 29.35 24.82 -7.99
N LEU A 345 28.04 24.98 -7.73
CA LEU A 345 27.46 26.22 -7.18
C LEU A 345 28.16 26.63 -5.88
N LYS A 346 28.44 25.68 -4.99
CA LYS A 346 29.10 25.96 -3.72
C LYS A 346 30.57 26.33 -3.91
N LYS A 347 31.34 25.50 -4.60
CA LYS A 347 32.80 25.61 -4.71
C LYS A 347 33.24 26.80 -5.56
N ASP A 348 32.59 26.98 -6.70
CA ASP A 348 33.07 27.92 -7.72
C ASP A 348 32.33 29.27 -7.67
N TYR A 349 31.10 29.28 -7.15
CA TYR A 349 30.25 30.48 -7.13
C TYR A 349 29.87 30.95 -5.73
N SER A 350 30.24 30.21 -4.68
CA SER A 350 29.87 30.49 -3.28
C SER A 350 28.35 30.62 -3.10
N ILE A 351 27.59 29.72 -3.75
CA ILE A 351 26.13 29.62 -3.67
C ILE A 351 25.77 28.31 -2.99
N GLN A 352 25.06 28.41 -1.87
CA GLN A 352 24.59 27.24 -1.13
C GLN A 352 23.15 26.96 -1.53
N MET A 353 22.90 25.79 -2.11
CA MET A 353 21.56 25.25 -2.31
C MET A 353 21.14 24.41 -1.10
N GLU A 354 19.84 24.09 -0.99
CA GLU A 354 19.32 23.28 0.13
C GLU A 354 19.63 21.80 -0.09
N LEU A 355 19.28 21.27 -1.26
CA LEU A 355 19.53 19.88 -1.63
C LEU A 355 19.62 19.69 -3.15
N ALA A 356 20.00 18.48 -3.53
CA ALA A 356 19.99 18.00 -4.90
C ALA A 356 19.55 16.54 -4.96
N GLU A 357 18.98 16.17 -6.10
CA GLU A 357 18.78 14.78 -6.56
C GLU A 357 19.37 14.66 -7.97
N THR A 358 19.29 13.48 -8.58
CA THR A 358 19.96 13.17 -9.86
C THR A 358 19.74 14.24 -10.93
N TYR A 359 18.51 14.73 -11.13
CA TYR A 359 18.19 15.70 -12.18
C TYR A 359 17.57 17.00 -11.68
N VAL A 360 17.74 17.32 -10.39
CA VAL A 360 17.15 18.52 -9.82
C VAL A 360 18.01 19.09 -8.68
N VAL A 361 18.06 20.42 -8.59
CA VAL A 361 18.52 21.14 -7.41
C VAL A 361 17.39 21.98 -6.84
N MET A 362 17.34 22.11 -5.51
CA MET A 362 16.29 22.86 -4.83
C MET A 362 16.88 23.87 -3.86
N GLY A 363 16.36 25.10 -3.90
CA GLY A 363 16.64 26.16 -2.94
C GLY A 363 15.38 26.62 -2.23
N VAL A 364 15.52 27.09 -0.99
CA VAL A 364 14.41 27.67 -0.21
C VAL A 364 14.53 29.18 -0.25
N LEU A 365 13.45 29.86 -0.65
CA LEU A 365 13.33 31.31 -0.52
C LEU A 365 12.60 31.63 0.79
N ALA A 366 13.26 32.36 1.68
CA ALA A 366 12.73 32.80 2.96
C ALA A 366 12.75 34.33 3.06
N ILE A 367 12.13 34.87 4.12
CA ILE A 367 11.98 36.32 4.36
C ILE A 367 13.30 37.11 4.38
N GLY A 368 14.44 36.44 4.59
CA GLY A 368 15.78 37.03 4.56
C GLY A 368 16.41 37.19 3.17
N ASN A 369 15.80 36.63 2.12
CA ASN A 369 16.37 36.69 0.78
C ASN A 369 16.22 38.06 0.10
N ASN A 370 17.14 38.35 -0.83
CA ASN A 370 17.10 39.57 -1.62
C ASN A 370 17.46 39.32 -3.09
N LYS A 371 17.11 40.31 -3.94
CA LYS A 371 17.30 40.24 -5.38
C LYS A 371 18.77 40.01 -5.79
N THR A 372 19.72 40.63 -5.10
CA THR A 372 21.16 40.49 -5.40
C THR A 372 21.63 39.05 -5.29
N GLN A 373 21.13 38.28 -4.32
CA GLN A 373 21.43 36.86 -4.18
C GLN A 373 20.86 36.04 -5.35
N ILE A 374 19.64 36.34 -5.78
CA ILE A 374 19.01 35.67 -6.93
C ILE A 374 19.74 36.00 -8.23
N ASP A 375 20.14 37.25 -8.43
CA ASP A 375 20.92 37.67 -9.59
C ASP A 375 22.28 36.95 -9.66
N ARG A 376 22.92 36.68 -8.50
CA ARG A 376 24.14 35.85 -8.42
C ARG A 376 23.88 34.41 -8.86
N LEU A 377 22.78 33.80 -8.42
CA LEU A 377 22.38 32.45 -8.85
C LEU A 377 22.13 32.39 -10.36
N VAL A 378 21.36 33.33 -10.89
CA VAL A 378 21.09 33.43 -12.34
C VAL A 378 22.39 33.59 -13.14
N LYS A 379 23.34 34.42 -12.66
CA LYS A 379 24.64 34.59 -13.30
C LYS A 379 25.47 33.30 -13.29
N ALA A 380 25.49 32.58 -12.17
CA ALA A 380 26.18 31.30 -12.05
C ALA A 380 25.60 30.26 -13.01
N LEU A 381 24.27 30.08 -13.02
CA LEU A 381 23.60 29.14 -13.93
C LEU A 381 23.86 29.47 -15.41
N LYS A 382 23.92 30.74 -15.80
CA LYS A 382 24.30 31.13 -17.17
C LYS A 382 25.72 30.70 -17.53
N ASP A 383 26.68 30.92 -16.63
CA ASP A 383 28.07 30.52 -16.84
C ASP A 383 28.21 28.99 -16.92
N ILE A 384 27.53 28.26 -16.02
CA ILE A 384 27.49 26.78 -16.02
C ILE A 384 26.86 26.24 -17.30
N SER A 385 25.71 26.78 -17.71
CA SER A 385 25.05 26.42 -18.98
C SER A 385 26.01 26.59 -20.16
N SER A 386 26.78 27.68 -20.21
CA SER A 386 27.72 27.92 -21.31
C SER A 386 28.85 26.89 -21.42
N LYS A 387 29.17 26.19 -20.32
CA LYS A 387 30.25 25.19 -20.25
C LYS A 387 29.76 23.75 -20.40
N HIS A 388 28.56 23.47 -19.89
CA HIS A 388 28.06 22.09 -19.70
C HIS A 388 26.87 21.72 -20.61
N TYR A 389 26.23 22.70 -21.26
CA TYR A 389 25.05 22.45 -22.09
C TYR A 389 25.41 21.89 -23.47
N SER A 390 24.73 20.82 -23.86
CA SER A 390 24.79 20.27 -25.21
C SER A 390 23.47 19.66 -25.62
N LYS A 391 22.87 20.14 -26.73
CA LYS A 391 21.62 19.58 -27.31
C LYS A 391 21.70 18.08 -27.61
N LYS A 392 22.91 17.52 -27.77
CA LYS A 392 23.12 16.09 -28.04
C LYS A 392 23.15 15.24 -26.76
N HIS A 393 23.31 15.86 -25.59
CA HIS A 393 23.35 15.13 -24.34
C HIS A 393 21.93 14.65 -24.00
N VAL A 394 21.80 13.34 -23.79
CA VAL A 394 20.55 12.69 -23.40
C VAL A 394 20.83 11.96 -22.10
N TYR A 395 20.07 12.31 -21.06
CA TYR A 395 20.14 11.61 -19.79
C TYR A 395 19.56 10.20 -19.92
N GLN A 396 20.23 9.23 -19.30
CA GLN A 396 19.64 7.92 -19.10
C GLN A 396 18.58 8.05 -18.01
N LYS A 397 17.31 7.85 -18.37
CA LYS A 397 16.24 7.75 -17.36
C LYS A 397 16.47 6.48 -16.57
N HIS A 398 16.66 6.62 -15.27
CA HIS A 398 16.68 5.46 -14.40
C HIS A 398 15.23 5.14 -14.06
N ALA A 399 14.70 4.06 -14.65
CA ALA A 399 13.38 3.54 -14.29
C ALA A 399 13.49 2.92 -12.88
N PHE A 400 13.44 3.76 -11.85
CA PHE A 400 13.49 3.27 -10.48
C PHE A 400 12.18 2.57 -10.13
N GLY A 401 12.29 1.32 -9.67
CA GLY A 401 11.16 0.60 -9.10
C GLY A 401 10.63 1.33 -7.86
N ILE A 402 9.29 1.34 -7.71
CA ILE A 402 8.58 1.88 -6.53
C ILE A 402 8.66 0.89 -5.35
N GLU A 403 9.26 -0.29 -5.55
CA GLU A 403 9.30 -1.33 -4.53
C GLU A 403 10.25 -0.98 -3.40
N PHE A 404 9.66 -0.64 -2.26
CA PHE A 404 10.39 -0.50 -1.02
C PHE A 404 10.85 -1.86 -0.51
N PRO A 405 11.99 -1.91 0.19
CA PRO A 405 12.41 -3.12 0.88
C PRO A 405 11.30 -3.68 1.77
N PHE A 406 11.12 -5.00 1.74
CA PHE A 406 10.09 -5.66 2.53
C PHE A 406 10.38 -5.51 4.03
N GLN A 407 9.45 -4.91 4.76
CA GLN A 407 9.51 -4.81 6.22
C GLN A 407 9.13 -6.15 6.86
N LEU A 408 10.13 -6.97 7.16
CA LEU A 408 9.95 -8.25 7.83
C LEU A 408 9.44 -8.06 9.26
N LEU A 409 10.11 -7.19 10.02
CA LEU A 409 9.81 -6.91 11.43
C LEU A 409 9.95 -5.42 11.76
N ARG A 410 9.29 -4.96 12.82
CA ARG A 410 9.27 -3.52 13.18
C ARG A 410 10.66 -2.95 13.54
N PRO A 411 10.92 -1.64 13.31
CA PRO A 411 12.20 -1.00 13.59
C PRO A 411 12.73 -1.24 15.01
N ARG A 412 11.87 -1.15 16.04
CA ARG A 412 12.27 -1.41 17.44
C ARG A 412 12.84 -2.82 17.64
N ALA A 413 12.22 -3.83 17.02
CA ALA A 413 12.66 -5.21 17.20
C ALA A 413 14.01 -5.45 16.51
N ALA A 414 14.23 -4.83 15.35
CA ALA A 414 15.49 -4.90 14.63
C ALA A 414 16.62 -4.18 15.39
N PHE A 415 16.32 -2.99 15.93
CA PHE A 415 17.28 -2.20 16.72
C PHE A 415 17.86 -2.99 17.90
N HIS A 416 17.04 -3.79 18.59
CA HIS A 416 17.46 -4.61 19.73
C HIS A 416 17.96 -6.01 19.36
N ALA A 417 17.89 -6.40 18.08
CA ALA A 417 18.40 -7.71 17.64
C ALA A 417 19.94 -7.73 17.67
N PRO A 418 20.59 -8.90 17.85
CA PRO A 418 22.03 -9.02 17.65
C PRO A 418 22.36 -8.65 16.21
N GLY A 419 23.53 -8.05 15.99
CA GLY A 419 23.96 -7.57 14.68
C GLY A 419 25.31 -8.12 14.30
N LYS A 420 25.54 -8.28 13.00
CA LYS A 420 26.84 -8.60 12.42
C LYS A 420 27.15 -7.68 11.26
N LYS A 421 28.44 -7.35 11.12
CA LYS A 421 28.97 -6.56 10.02
C LYS A 421 29.23 -7.46 8.81
N VAL A 422 28.66 -7.11 7.66
CA VAL A 422 28.85 -7.82 6.39
C VAL A 422 29.23 -6.83 5.29
N LEU A 423 29.83 -7.32 4.20
CA LEU A 423 30.05 -6.49 3.00
C LEU A 423 28.70 -6.17 2.36
N LEU A 424 28.52 -4.96 1.82
CA LEU A 424 27.26 -4.54 1.18
C LEU A 424 26.81 -5.54 0.09
N LYS A 425 27.73 -6.00 -0.74
CA LYS A 425 27.48 -7.00 -1.80
C LYS A 425 26.99 -8.36 -1.28
N ASP A 426 27.32 -8.71 -0.04
CA ASP A 426 26.95 -9.98 0.59
C ASP A 426 25.69 -9.84 1.47
N ALA A 427 25.10 -8.65 1.54
CA ALA A 427 23.95 -8.37 2.37
C ALA A 427 22.62 -8.82 1.74
N ILE A 428 22.60 -9.27 0.48
CA ILE A 428 21.38 -9.71 -0.20
C ILE A 428 20.59 -10.71 0.66
N ASN A 429 19.27 -10.53 0.76
CA ASN A 429 18.35 -11.33 1.57
C ASN A 429 18.57 -11.26 3.10
N SER A 430 19.57 -10.51 3.57
CA SER A 430 19.78 -10.27 5.00
C SER A 430 18.83 -9.18 5.51
N ILE A 431 18.50 -9.24 6.80
CA ILE A 431 17.64 -8.24 7.43
C ILE A 431 18.51 -7.09 7.92
N SER A 432 18.22 -5.86 7.50
CA SER A 432 18.95 -4.67 7.95
C SER A 432 18.77 -4.45 9.45
N LYS A 433 19.85 -4.10 10.13
CA LYS A 433 19.83 -3.58 11.50
C LYS A 433 20.01 -2.06 11.56
N GLU A 434 20.40 -1.45 10.44
CA GLU A 434 20.67 -0.02 10.33
C GLU A 434 19.72 0.70 9.36
N SER A 435 19.84 2.02 9.31
CA SER A 435 19.24 2.83 8.23
C SER A 435 20.33 3.28 7.27
N ILE A 436 20.16 3.02 5.97
CA ILE A 436 21.02 3.59 4.92
C ILE A 436 20.22 4.68 4.21
N MET A 437 20.77 5.88 4.10
CA MET A 437 20.08 7.03 3.52
C MET A 437 21.00 7.93 2.71
N ILE A 438 20.45 8.57 1.67
CA ILE A 438 21.12 9.66 0.95
C ILE A 438 20.93 10.98 1.69
N TYR A 439 21.97 11.81 1.78
CA TYR A 439 21.95 13.07 2.52
C TYR A 439 22.62 14.21 1.75
N PRO A 440 22.00 15.42 1.74
CA PRO A 440 20.62 15.72 2.13
C PRO A 440 19.59 15.10 1.16
N PRO A 441 18.31 14.83 1.54
CA PRO A 441 17.63 15.24 2.78
C PRO A 441 17.61 14.21 3.94
N GLY A 442 18.19 13.02 3.78
CA GLY A 442 18.16 11.97 4.81
C GLY A 442 16.92 11.08 4.77
N ILE A 443 16.43 10.78 3.55
CA ILE A 443 15.36 9.79 3.33
C ILE A 443 16.00 8.38 3.27
N PRO A 444 15.57 7.42 4.10
CA PRO A 444 16.12 6.07 4.10
C PRO A 444 15.80 5.27 2.84
N LEU A 445 16.85 4.73 2.21
CA LEU A 445 16.76 3.68 1.19
C LEU A 445 16.37 2.33 1.82
N ILE A 446 16.82 2.08 3.04
CA ILE A 446 16.42 0.93 3.88
C ILE A 446 16.41 1.34 5.34
N VAL A 447 15.52 0.75 6.14
CA VAL A 447 15.42 0.94 7.59
C VAL A 447 15.58 -0.38 8.35
N PRO A 448 15.85 -0.34 9.68
CA PRO A 448 15.98 -1.55 10.47
C PRO A 448 14.74 -2.44 10.37
N GLY A 449 14.97 -3.73 10.15
CA GLY A 449 13.93 -4.75 10.02
C GLY A 449 13.42 -4.97 8.60
N GLU A 450 13.91 -4.21 7.63
CA GLU A 450 13.68 -4.47 6.21
C GLU A 450 14.73 -5.43 5.63
N VAL A 451 14.41 -6.09 4.53
CA VAL A 451 15.27 -7.08 3.87
C VAL A 451 16.02 -6.47 2.70
N PHE A 452 17.34 -6.63 2.67
CA PHE A 452 18.18 -6.19 1.56
C PHE A 452 17.84 -6.92 0.26
N THR A 453 17.80 -6.16 -0.83
CA THR A 453 17.51 -6.64 -2.16
C THR A 453 18.69 -6.40 -3.09
N LYS A 454 18.79 -7.17 -4.17
CA LYS A 454 19.86 -6.97 -5.18
C LYS A 454 19.79 -5.56 -5.77
N GLU A 455 18.58 -5.13 -6.11
CA GLU A 455 18.27 -3.84 -6.73
C GLU A 455 18.63 -2.67 -5.78
N LEU A 456 18.35 -2.83 -4.48
CA LEU A 456 18.76 -1.85 -3.48
C LEU A 456 20.27 -1.78 -3.36
N ILE A 457 20.96 -2.92 -3.34
CA ILE A 457 22.42 -2.99 -3.26
C ILE A 457 23.05 -2.30 -4.49
N GLU A 458 22.57 -2.62 -5.69
CA GLU A 458 22.99 -1.99 -6.94
C GLU A 458 22.78 -0.48 -6.90
N ARG A 459 21.61 -0.02 -6.41
CA ARG A 459 21.31 1.40 -6.24
C ARG A 459 22.25 2.10 -5.25
N ILE A 460 22.58 1.46 -4.13
CA ILE A 460 23.56 2.00 -3.18
C ILE A 460 24.93 2.10 -3.85
N GLU A 461 25.34 1.11 -4.64
CA GLU A 461 26.59 1.14 -5.41
C GLU A 461 26.62 2.21 -6.51
N GLU A 462 25.48 2.55 -7.11
CA GLU A 462 25.37 3.68 -8.04
C GLU A 462 25.54 5.02 -7.33
N TYR A 463 24.89 5.21 -6.16
CA TYR A 463 25.08 6.42 -5.37
C TYR A 463 26.51 6.56 -4.87
N LYS A 464 27.21 5.46 -4.55
CA LYS A 464 28.64 5.49 -4.18
C LYS A 464 29.54 6.04 -5.29
N LYS A 465 29.15 5.88 -6.55
CA LYS A 465 29.87 6.44 -7.72
C LYS A 465 29.56 7.92 -7.95
N SER A 466 28.52 8.44 -7.30
CA SER A 466 28.07 9.82 -7.41
C SER A 466 28.63 10.69 -6.28
N ASN A 467 28.63 12.01 -6.43
CA ASN A 467 29.12 12.96 -5.42
C ASN A 467 28.13 13.18 -4.24
N VAL A 468 27.32 12.16 -3.89
CA VAL A 468 26.32 12.22 -2.82
C VAL A 468 26.86 11.66 -1.50
N THR A 469 26.40 12.19 -0.37
CA THR A 469 26.74 11.62 0.94
C THR A 469 25.76 10.51 1.29
N ILE A 470 26.28 9.32 1.61
CA ILE A 470 25.49 8.20 2.12
C ILE A 470 25.77 8.08 3.62
N LEU A 471 24.71 8.09 4.43
CA LEU A 471 24.80 7.83 5.87
C LEU A 471 24.49 6.36 6.14
N SER A 472 25.39 5.70 6.86
CA SER A 472 25.40 4.28 7.24
C SER A 472 26.29 4.10 8.47
N ASP A 473 26.02 3.10 9.31
CA ASP A 473 26.76 2.78 10.54
C ASP A 473 28.23 2.46 10.28
N TYR A 474 28.53 1.79 9.16
CA TYR A 474 29.88 1.31 8.81
C TYR A 474 30.43 1.90 7.50
N GLY A 475 29.89 3.05 7.07
CA GLY A 475 30.23 3.65 5.78
C GLY A 475 29.57 2.90 4.63
N THR A 476 30.19 2.91 3.45
CA THR A 476 29.53 2.46 2.20
C THR A 476 29.91 1.06 1.74
N ASP A 477 30.94 0.45 2.32
CA ASP A 477 31.41 -0.88 1.90
C ASP A 477 30.88 -2.01 2.78
N TYR A 478 30.52 -1.68 4.02
CA TYR A 478 30.00 -2.62 5.00
C TYR A 478 28.67 -2.13 5.54
N VAL A 479 27.82 -3.09 5.89
CA VAL A 479 26.51 -2.85 6.48
C VAL A 479 26.28 -3.74 7.70
N ASN A 480 25.41 -3.28 8.59
CA ASN A 480 24.98 -3.91 9.81
C ASN A 480 23.68 -4.68 9.54
N VAL A 481 23.74 -6.01 9.58
CA VAL A 481 22.58 -6.89 9.41
C VAL A 481 22.27 -7.62 10.71
N ILE A 482 21.03 -8.07 10.88
CA ILE A 482 20.65 -8.89 12.01
C ILE A 482 21.38 -10.23 11.94
N ASP A 483 21.99 -10.62 13.05
CA ASP A 483 22.63 -11.92 13.19
C ASP A 483 21.61 -12.99 13.57
N VAL A 484 20.92 -13.53 12.57
CA VAL A 484 19.83 -14.49 12.73
C VAL A 484 20.25 -15.75 13.49
N ASP A 485 21.51 -16.19 13.32
CA ASP A 485 22.07 -17.40 13.95
C ASP A 485 22.18 -17.24 15.47
N ASN A 486 22.46 -16.02 15.93
CA ASN A 486 22.60 -15.69 17.35
C ASN A 486 21.32 -15.06 17.95
N TRP A 487 20.25 -14.94 17.16
CA TRP A 487 19.02 -14.32 17.63
C TRP A 487 17.99 -15.34 18.08
N THR A 488 17.87 -15.52 19.40
CA THR A 488 16.93 -16.47 20.03
C THR A 488 15.46 -16.29 19.61
N ARG A 489 15.07 -15.09 19.14
CA ARG A 489 13.70 -14.79 18.69
C ARG A 489 13.49 -14.91 17.18
N TYR A 490 14.50 -15.30 16.40
CA TYR A 490 14.40 -15.35 14.94
C TYR A 490 13.33 -16.34 14.45
N HIS A 491 13.11 -17.46 15.15
CA HIS A 491 12.08 -18.46 14.82
C HIS A 491 10.66 -17.88 14.66
N VAL A 492 10.37 -16.72 15.25
CA VAL A 492 9.07 -16.02 15.09
C VAL A 492 8.93 -15.38 13.70
N TYR A 493 10.04 -15.05 13.05
CA TYR A 493 10.10 -14.33 11.77
C TYR A 493 10.58 -15.21 10.62
N GLU A 494 11.16 -16.37 10.91
CA GLU A 494 11.77 -17.28 9.94
C GLU A 494 10.80 -17.67 8.81
N ASN A 495 9.59 -18.14 9.13
CA ASN A 495 8.59 -18.51 8.12
C ASN A 495 8.24 -17.32 7.22
N LYS A 496 8.04 -16.13 7.80
CA LYS A 496 7.70 -14.92 7.06
C LYS A 496 8.85 -14.48 6.14
N LEU A 497 10.10 -14.63 6.56
CA LEU A 497 11.25 -14.34 5.71
C LEU A 497 11.38 -15.37 4.59
N ASN A 498 11.30 -16.66 4.90
CA ASN A 498 11.36 -17.73 3.91
C ASN A 498 10.27 -17.57 2.86
N ASP A 499 9.04 -17.26 3.28
CA ASP A 499 7.92 -16.96 2.38
C ASP A 499 8.26 -15.77 1.47
N TYR A 500 8.75 -14.66 2.02
CA TYR A 500 9.16 -13.51 1.23
C TYR A 500 10.28 -13.83 0.23
N LEU A 501 11.33 -14.55 0.66
CA LEU A 501 12.46 -14.91 -0.19
C LEU A 501 12.05 -15.83 -1.34
N ILE A 502 11.15 -16.77 -1.09
CA ILE A 502 10.57 -17.64 -2.12
C ILE A 502 9.68 -16.82 -3.07
N LYS A 503 8.79 -15.98 -2.54
CA LYS A 503 7.82 -15.18 -3.32
C LYS A 503 8.49 -14.10 -4.17
N ARG A 504 9.60 -13.51 -3.72
CA ARG A 504 10.30 -12.42 -4.42
C ARG A 504 11.09 -12.88 -5.65
N LEU A 505 11.53 -14.14 -5.65
CA LEU A 505 12.29 -14.68 -6.77
C LEU A 505 11.38 -15.06 -7.94
N THR A 506 10.08 -15.24 -7.70
CA THR A 506 9.18 -15.86 -8.66
C THR A 506 7.73 -15.46 -8.40
N ASN A 507 7.08 -14.80 -9.36
CA ASN A 507 5.62 -14.72 -9.45
C ASN A 507 5.19 -15.29 -10.81
N PRO A 508 3.94 -15.75 -10.98
CA PRO A 508 3.55 -16.44 -12.19
C PRO A 508 3.89 -15.69 -13.48
N ARG A 509 3.52 -14.42 -13.57
CA ARG A 509 3.78 -13.59 -14.74
C ARG A 509 5.28 -13.39 -15.02
N ALA A 510 6.07 -13.12 -13.97
CA ALA A 510 7.52 -12.95 -14.10
C ALA A 510 8.22 -14.23 -14.56
N ASP A 511 7.71 -15.38 -14.12
CA ASP A 511 8.24 -16.70 -14.47
C ASP A 511 7.73 -17.23 -15.83
N GLY A 512 6.94 -16.40 -16.55
CA GLY A 512 6.38 -16.75 -17.85
C GLY A 512 5.27 -17.81 -17.77
N TYR A 513 4.57 -17.90 -16.64
CA TYR A 513 3.42 -18.79 -16.45
C TYR A 513 2.10 -18.05 -16.71
N GLU A 514 1.18 -18.74 -17.35
CA GLU A 514 -0.16 -18.25 -17.66
C GLU A 514 -1.22 -19.34 -17.46
N MET A 515 -2.44 -18.92 -17.10
CA MET A 515 -3.56 -19.81 -16.93
C MET A 515 -4.08 -20.22 -18.31
N PRO A 516 -4.06 -21.53 -18.66
CA PRO A 516 -4.49 -21.98 -19.97
C PRO A 516 -6.01 -21.94 -20.11
N PHE A 517 -6.49 -21.90 -21.36
CA PHE A 517 -7.90 -22.07 -21.65
C PHE A 517 -8.39 -23.45 -21.18
N GLU A 518 -9.50 -23.47 -20.46
CA GLU A 518 -10.07 -24.70 -19.90
C GLU A 518 -10.70 -25.63 -20.93
N GLY A 519 -10.99 -25.17 -22.16
CA GLY A 519 -11.49 -26.02 -23.23
C GLY A 519 -10.40 -26.80 -23.96
N ASN A 520 -9.14 -26.68 -23.52
CA ASN A 520 -8.01 -27.42 -24.05
C ASN A 520 -7.99 -28.87 -23.55
N ARG A 521 -7.02 -29.66 -24.02
CA ARG A 521 -6.80 -31.02 -23.55
C ARG A 521 -6.36 -31.02 -22.08
N HIS A 522 -6.77 -32.04 -21.31
CA HIS A 522 -6.42 -32.20 -19.90
C HIS A 522 -5.54 -33.41 -19.62
N SER A 523 -4.82 -33.34 -18.49
CA SER A 523 -4.22 -34.50 -17.82
C SER A 523 -5.23 -35.24 -16.93
N GLY A 524 -6.29 -34.55 -16.49
CA GLY A 524 -7.40 -35.12 -15.74
C GLY A 524 -8.27 -34.05 -15.08
N THR A 525 -9.28 -34.50 -14.33
CA THR A 525 -10.24 -33.64 -13.61
C THR A 525 -10.23 -33.98 -12.13
N ILE A 526 -10.36 -32.98 -11.27
CA ILE A 526 -10.57 -33.13 -9.83
C ILE A 526 -12.06 -32.97 -9.53
N ILE A 527 -12.63 -33.91 -8.77
CA ILE A 527 -14.02 -33.84 -8.28
C ILE A 527 -14.06 -34.25 -6.80
N LEU A 528 -14.78 -33.52 -5.97
CA LEU A 528 -14.96 -33.82 -4.55
C LEU A 528 -16.35 -34.38 -4.28
N LEU A 529 -16.45 -35.48 -3.52
CA LEU A 529 -17.77 -36.09 -3.26
C LEU A 529 -18.57 -35.36 -2.18
N PRO A 530 -19.88 -35.14 -2.38
CA PRO A 530 -20.76 -34.55 -1.38
C PRO A 530 -20.93 -35.47 -0.19
N TYR A 531 -20.82 -34.91 1.02
CA TYR A 531 -21.01 -35.65 2.27
C TYR A 531 -21.71 -34.87 3.37
N ARG A 532 -21.70 -33.54 3.27
CA ARG A 532 -22.37 -32.62 4.19
C ARG A 532 -23.88 -32.84 4.20
N LYS A 533 -24.50 -32.77 5.38
CA LYS A 533 -25.96 -32.95 5.53
C LYS A 533 -26.71 -31.62 5.58
N ASP A 534 -25.97 -30.54 5.79
CA ASP A 534 -26.41 -29.15 5.87
C ASP A 534 -26.35 -28.43 4.52
N THR A 535 -25.61 -28.97 3.55
CA THR A 535 -25.69 -28.57 2.13
C THR A 535 -26.53 -29.56 1.31
N TRP A 536 -26.32 -30.87 1.51
CA TRP A 536 -26.87 -31.91 0.64
C TRP A 536 -27.96 -32.73 1.34
N ARG A 537 -29.16 -32.73 0.76
CA ARG A 537 -30.35 -33.39 1.33
C ARG A 537 -30.20 -34.90 1.48
N ASP A 538 -30.99 -35.49 2.37
CA ASP A 538 -31.11 -36.93 2.59
C ASP A 538 -29.77 -37.64 2.87
N ASN A 539 -28.90 -36.96 3.62
CA ASN A 539 -27.53 -37.37 3.92
C ASN A 539 -26.65 -37.47 2.66
N ALA A 540 -26.76 -36.50 1.75
CA ALA A 540 -26.02 -36.38 0.49
C ALA A 540 -26.23 -37.51 -0.53
N LYS A 541 -27.15 -38.46 -0.30
CA LYS A 541 -27.32 -39.63 -1.18
C LYS A 541 -27.72 -39.25 -2.62
N PRO A 542 -28.74 -38.39 -2.85
CA PRO A 542 -29.12 -38.00 -4.21
C PRO A 542 -27.99 -37.26 -4.95
N ALA A 543 -27.31 -36.33 -4.27
CA ALA A 543 -26.16 -35.62 -4.79
C ALA A 543 -25.01 -36.59 -5.14
N LEU A 544 -24.69 -37.56 -4.28
CA LEU A 544 -23.67 -38.57 -4.55
C LEU A 544 -23.99 -39.41 -5.80
N ASP A 545 -25.26 -39.77 -6.00
CA ASP A 545 -25.69 -40.47 -7.23
C ASP A 545 -25.51 -39.61 -8.48
N ASN A 546 -25.71 -38.29 -8.35
CA ASN A 546 -25.51 -37.33 -9.42
C ASN A 546 -24.04 -37.11 -9.77
N PHE A 547 -23.19 -36.87 -8.76
CA PHE A 547 -21.74 -36.75 -8.91
C PHE A 547 -21.13 -37.99 -9.57
N LYS A 548 -21.61 -39.20 -9.23
CA LYS A 548 -21.17 -40.44 -9.90
C LYS A 548 -21.46 -40.41 -11.41
N LYS A 549 -22.62 -39.91 -11.85
CA LYS A 549 -22.94 -39.80 -13.29
C LYS A 549 -21.95 -38.89 -14.01
N VAL A 550 -21.62 -37.74 -13.39
CA VAL A 550 -20.63 -36.78 -13.92
C VAL A 550 -19.25 -37.41 -13.98
N ILE A 551 -18.78 -38.01 -12.89
CA ILE A 551 -17.49 -38.72 -12.81
C ILE A 551 -17.40 -39.80 -13.89
N PHE A 552 -18.42 -40.66 -14.03
CA PHE A 552 -18.41 -41.73 -15.02
C PHE A 552 -18.52 -41.22 -16.46
N ALA A 553 -19.14 -40.06 -16.70
CA ALA A 553 -19.16 -39.44 -18.01
C ALA A 553 -17.78 -38.92 -18.41
N ILE A 554 -17.11 -38.20 -17.51
CA ILE A 554 -15.76 -37.66 -17.73
C ILE A 554 -14.72 -38.78 -17.87
N ALA A 555 -14.81 -39.81 -17.02
CA ALA A 555 -13.87 -40.94 -17.01
C ALA A 555 -13.81 -41.73 -18.33
N LYS A 556 -14.79 -41.55 -19.22
CA LYS A 556 -14.73 -42.12 -20.59
C LYS A 556 -13.63 -41.48 -21.46
N TYR A 557 -13.25 -40.24 -21.16
CA TYR A 557 -12.33 -39.44 -21.98
C TYR A 557 -11.01 -39.13 -21.29
N GLU A 558 -11.04 -38.85 -19.98
CA GLU A 558 -9.85 -38.45 -19.22
C GLU A 558 -9.84 -38.99 -17.77
N PRO A 559 -8.67 -39.04 -17.11
CA PRO A 559 -8.54 -39.38 -15.69
C PRO A 559 -9.39 -38.48 -14.78
N VAL A 560 -10.02 -39.07 -13.76
CA VAL A 560 -10.78 -38.34 -12.72
C VAL A 560 -10.21 -38.65 -11.35
N PHE A 561 -9.65 -37.64 -10.70
CA PHE A 561 -9.17 -37.67 -9.32
C PHE A 561 -10.34 -37.36 -8.39
N VAL A 562 -10.86 -38.39 -7.71
CA VAL A 562 -12.06 -38.28 -6.88
C VAL A 562 -11.64 -38.10 -5.42
N GLY A 563 -11.77 -36.88 -4.89
CA GLY A 563 -11.50 -36.57 -3.50
C GLY A 563 -12.64 -37.02 -2.58
N ILE A 564 -12.33 -37.92 -1.64
CA ILE A 564 -13.30 -38.57 -0.76
C ILE A 564 -12.98 -38.25 0.68
N HIS A 565 -13.92 -37.58 1.37
CA HIS A 565 -13.76 -37.25 2.78
C HIS A 565 -13.60 -38.52 3.65
N PRO A 566 -12.68 -38.53 4.64
CA PRO A 566 -12.39 -39.71 5.45
C PRO A 566 -13.62 -40.36 6.13
N THR A 567 -14.65 -39.57 6.45
CA THR A 567 -15.87 -40.05 7.11
C THR A 567 -16.76 -40.90 6.22
N ILE A 568 -16.70 -40.71 4.90
CA ILE A 568 -17.50 -41.49 3.92
C ILE A 568 -16.64 -42.49 3.12
N TYR A 569 -15.31 -42.40 3.22
CA TYR A 569 -14.36 -43.17 2.40
C TYR A 569 -14.71 -44.66 2.28
N LYS A 570 -14.84 -45.37 3.42
CA LYS A 570 -15.12 -46.81 3.43
C LYS A 570 -16.44 -47.18 2.74
N LYS A 571 -17.44 -46.29 2.80
CA LYS A 571 -18.78 -46.52 2.25
C LYS A 571 -18.82 -46.34 0.73
N VAL A 572 -18.07 -45.38 0.20
CA VAL A 572 -18.19 -44.96 -1.21
C VAL A 572 -17.06 -45.48 -2.10
N ILE A 573 -15.91 -45.83 -1.54
CA ILE A 573 -14.77 -46.34 -2.30
C ILE A 573 -15.10 -47.56 -3.21
N PRO A 574 -16.00 -48.51 -2.84
CA PRO A 574 -16.31 -49.64 -3.72
C PRO A 574 -16.97 -49.26 -5.06
N PHE A 575 -17.55 -48.05 -5.16
CA PHE A 575 -18.13 -47.58 -6.43
C PHE A 575 -17.07 -47.18 -7.47
N PHE A 576 -15.85 -46.88 -7.02
CA PHE A 576 -14.78 -46.33 -7.84
C PHE A 576 -13.56 -47.26 -7.96
N GLN A 577 -13.40 -48.22 -7.04
CA GLN A 577 -12.33 -49.22 -7.12
C GLN A 577 -12.36 -49.97 -8.45
N ASN A 578 -11.17 -50.18 -9.03
CA ASN A 578 -10.95 -50.92 -10.27
C ASN A 578 -11.72 -50.36 -11.49
N LYS A 579 -12.17 -49.09 -11.44
CA LYS A 579 -12.73 -48.40 -12.59
C LYS A 579 -11.60 -47.72 -13.37
N LYS A 580 -11.57 -47.94 -14.69
CA LYS A 580 -10.61 -47.29 -15.58
C LYS A 580 -10.77 -45.76 -15.47
N ASN A 581 -9.64 -45.05 -15.48
CA ASN A 581 -9.57 -43.58 -15.43
C ASN A 581 -10.16 -42.95 -14.17
N ILE A 582 -10.33 -43.68 -13.06
CA ILE A 582 -10.81 -43.11 -11.80
C ILE A 582 -9.82 -43.39 -10.69
N TYR A 583 -9.39 -42.31 -10.01
CA TYR A 583 -8.32 -42.32 -9.02
C TYR A 583 -8.86 -41.74 -7.70
N PRO A 584 -9.32 -42.58 -6.76
CA PRO A 584 -9.84 -42.13 -5.48
C PRO A 584 -8.73 -41.60 -4.56
N ILE A 585 -8.90 -40.41 -4.01
CA ILE A 585 -7.97 -39.77 -3.07
C ILE A 585 -8.68 -39.57 -1.74
N LYS A 586 -8.11 -40.12 -0.65
CA LYS A 586 -8.61 -39.88 0.70
C LYS A 586 -8.08 -38.54 1.23
N ILE A 587 -8.93 -37.51 1.29
CA ILE A 587 -8.52 -36.14 1.64
C ILE A 587 -9.60 -35.39 2.42
N ARG A 588 -9.20 -34.51 3.33
CA ARG A 588 -10.09 -33.62 4.09
C ARG A 588 -10.32 -32.30 3.33
N TYR A 589 -11.59 -31.92 3.26
CA TYR A 589 -12.19 -30.67 2.78
C TYR A 589 -13.47 -30.48 3.61
N ASN A 590 -14.04 -29.29 3.65
CA ASN A 590 -15.33 -29.04 4.30
C ASN A 590 -16.50 -29.21 3.32
N ASP A 591 -16.44 -28.68 2.09
CA ASP A 591 -17.48 -28.87 1.07
C ASP A 591 -16.95 -29.28 -0.32
N SER A 592 -17.85 -29.62 -1.24
CA SER A 592 -17.55 -30.39 -2.45
C SER A 592 -17.32 -29.56 -3.73
N TRP A 593 -17.13 -28.26 -3.59
CA TRP A 593 -16.96 -27.31 -4.70
C TRP A 593 -15.51 -27.28 -5.17
N ALA A 594 -15.12 -28.33 -5.92
CA ALA A 594 -13.74 -28.52 -6.37
C ALA A 594 -13.20 -27.32 -7.16
N ARG A 595 -14.03 -26.64 -7.95
CA ARG A 595 -13.65 -25.46 -8.72
C ARG A 595 -13.08 -24.34 -7.85
N ASP A 596 -13.65 -24.14 -6.67
CA ASP A 596 -13.38 -22.96 -5.85
C ASP A 596 -12.23 -23.14 -4.89
N ILE A 597 -11.91 -24.39 -4.53
CA ILE A 597 -10.93 -24.69 -3.49
C ILE A 597 -9.70 -25.44 -4.02
N SER A 598 -9.74 -25.94 -5.26
CA SER A 598 -8.59 -26.59 -5.91
C SER A 598 -7.55 -25.58 -6.38
N PRO A 599 -6.29 -26.00 -6.59
CA PRO A 599 -5.27 -25.10 -7.11
C PRO A 599 -5.65 -24.60 -8.51
N ILE A 600 -5.34 -23.33 -8.80
CA ILE A 600 -5.37 -22.83 -10.17
C ILE A 600 -4.07 -23.23 -10.85
N PHE A 601 -4.15 -24.06 -11.88
CA PHE A 601 -2.96 -24.56 -12.60
C PHE A 601 -2.55 -23.61 -13.71
N LEU A 602 -1.23 -23.44 -13.85
CA LEU A 602 -0.60 -22.58 -14.83
C LEU A 602 0.43 -23.35 -15.65
N LEU A 603 0.63 -22.93 -16.90
CA LEU A 603 1.64 -23.47 -17.79
C LEU A 603 2.60 -22.36 -18.24
N ASN A 604 3.87 -22.70 -18.44
CA ASN A 604 4.82 -21.82 -19.13
C ASN A 604 5.03 -22.25 -20.60
N GLU A 605 5.88 -21.52 -21.32
CA GLU A 605 6.21 -21.78 -22.73
C GLU A 605 6.76 -23.21 -23.00
N ASN A 606 7.33 -23.85 -21.99
CA ASN A 606 7.89 -25.20 -22.06
C ASN A 606 6.87 -26.27 -21.61
N ASN A 607 5.60 -25.90 -21.46
CA ASN A 607 4.52 -26.75 -20.94
C ASN A 607 4.81 -27.33 -19.54
N LYS A 608 5.61 -26.64 -18.71
CA LYS A 608 5.81 -26.99 -17.30
C LYS A 608 4.63 -26.48 -16.49
N MET A 609 4.16 -27.31 -15.56
CA MET A 609 3.02 -27.00 -14.71
C MET A 609 3.45 -26.48 -13.34
N ARG A 610 2.82 -25.36 -12.93
CA ARG A 610 2.80 -24.87 -11.56
C ARG A 610 1.36 -24.60 -11.14
N SER A 611 1.16 -24.29 -9.87
CA SER A 611 -0.17 -23.96 -9.33
C SER A 611 -0.15 -22.67 -8.52
N VAL A 612 -1.30 -22.03 -8.37
CA VAL A 612 -1.52 -20.93 -7.43
C VAL A 612 -2.50 -21.40 -6.36
N ASP A 613 -2.13 -21.13 -5.11
CA ASP A 613 -2.91 -21.40 -3.91
C ASP A 613 -3.45 -20.06 -3.38
N PHE A 614 -4.66 -19.71 -3.84
CA PHE A 614 -5.40 -18.55 -3.37
C PHE A 614 -6.12 -18.88 -2.06
N ARG A 615 -6.33 -17.88 -1.21
CA ARG A 615 -7.07 -18.08 0.05
C ARG A 615 -8.55 -18.28 -0.23
N PHE A 616 -9.21 -19.04 0.65
CA PHE A 616 -10.63 -19.31 0.59
C PHE A 616 -11.28 -19.04 1.94
N ASN A 617 -12.50 -18.48 1.91
CA ASN A 617 -13.24 -18.15 3.13
C ASN A 617 -14.74 -18.48 3.09
N ALA A 618 -15.13 -19.51 2.33
CA ALA A 618 -16.53 -19.87 2.13
C ALA A 618 -17.37 -18.75 1.48
N TRP A 619 -16.85 -18.15 0.40
CA TRP A 619 -17.52 -17.14 -0.43
C TRP A 619 -17.93 -15.85 0.29
N GLY A 620 -17.23 -15.45 1.35
CA GLY A 620 -17.63 -14.25 2.10
C GLY A 620 -17.24 -14.17 3.57
N GLY A 621 -16.66 -15.24 4.13
CA GLY A 621 -16.18 -15.28 5.51
C GLY A 621 -17.26 -14.93 6.53
N ASP A 622 -16.96 -13.98 7.41
CA ASP A 622 -17.87 -13.54 8.48
C ASP A 622 -18.93 -12.53 8.00
N VAL A 623 -18.87 -12.07 6.75
CA VAL A 623 -19.79 -11.07 6.19
C VAL A 623 -20.99 -11.74 5.51
N ASP A 624 -20.71 -12.49 4.45
CA ASP A 624 -21.71 -13.16 3.60
C ASP A 624 -21.37 -14.63 3.33
N GLY A 625 -20.46 -15.21 4.12
CA GLY A 625 -19.99 -16.58 3.93
C GLY A 625 -21.07 -17.66 4.16
N LEU A 626 -20.92 -18.77 3.45
CA LEU A 626 -21.92 -19.86 3.44
C LEU A 626 -21.82 -20.82 4.63
N TYR A 627 -20.68 -20.85 5.34
CA TYR A 627 -20.47 -21.62 6.58
C TYR A 627 -19.21 -21.17 7.33
N SER A 628 -19.17 -21.38 8.64
CA SER A 628 -18.13 -20.80 9.51
C SER A 628 -16.81 -21.59 9.59
N ASN A 629 -16.81 -22.88 9.26
CA ASN A 629 -15.61 -23.71 9.29
C ASN A 629 -15.21 -24.17 7.89
N TYR A 630 -14.29 -23.42 7.27
CA TYR A 630 -13.73 -23.67 5.94
C TYR A 630 -12.23 -23.97 5.96
N LYS A 631 -11.66 -24.26 7.14
CA LYS A 631 -10.19 -24.42 7.29
C LYS A 631 -9.62 -25.56 6.44
N ASP A 632 -10.37 -26.64 6.24
CA ASP A 632 -9.88 -27.75 5.41
C ASP A 632 -9.99 -27.41 3.91
N ASP A 633 -10.95 -26.56 3.51
CA ASP A 633 -11.09 -26.05 2.13
C ASP A 633 -9.96 -25.10 1.76
N ASP A 634 -9.66 -24.14 2.63
CA ASP A 634 -8.59 -23.16 2.43
C ASP A 634 -7.19 -23.81 2.40
N LEU A 635 -7.04 -24.99 3.01
CA LEU A 635 -5.82 -25.80 2.92
C LEU A 635 -5.83 -26.78 1.74
N PHE A 636 -6.93 -26.89 0.98
CA PHE A 636 -7.12 -27.95 0.01
C PHE A 636 -6.17 -27.81 -1.19
N ALA A 637 -6.07 -26.62 -1.78
CA ALA A 637 -5.17 -26.36 -2.90
C ALA A 637 -3.72 -26.73 -2.56
N GLY A 638 -3.19 -26.22 -1.46
CA GLY A 638 -1.86 -26.59 -0.98
C GLY A 638 -1.63 -28.10 -0.78
N LYS A 639 -2.64 -28.84 -0.29
CA LYS A 639 -2.57 -30.31 -0.14
C LYS A 639 -2.55 -31.03 -1.50
N ILE A 640 -3.38 -30.60 -2.45
CA ILE A 640 -3.45 -31.19 -3.79
C ILE A 640 -2.16 -30.95 -4.57
N SER A 641 -1.63 -29.73 -4.59
CA SER A 641 -0.36 -29.43 -5.26
C SER A 641 0.76 -30.33 -4.73
N LYS A 642 0.78 -30.58 -3.41
CA LYS A 642 1.72 -31.52 -2.80
C LYS A 642 1.50 -32.97 -3.23
N ILE A 643 0.26 -33.45 -3.27
CA ILE A 643 -0.08 -34.82 -3.70
C ILE A 643 0.39 -35.06 -5.14
N PHE A 644 0.15 -34.10 -6.03
CA PHE A 644 0.56 -34.20 -7.43
C PHE A 644 2.04 -33.84 -7.66
N GLY A 645 2.73 -33.35 -6.63
CA GLY A 645 4.12 -32.88 -6.72
C GLY A 645 4.30 -31.77 -7.74
N VAL A 646 3.37 -30.81 -7.73
CA VAL A 646 3.36 -29.57 -8.53
C VAL A 646 3.80 -28.42 -7.62
N GLU A 647 4.78 -27.64 -8.06
CA GLU A 647 5.22 -26.45 -7.33
C GLU A 647 4.10 -25.40 -7.28
N LYS A 648 4.01 -24.66 -6.18
CA LYS A 648 2.94 -23.68 -5.97
C LYS A 648 3.46 -22.29 -5.66
N TYR A 649 2.76 -21.28 -6.17
CA TYR A 649 2.81 -19.91 -5.72
C TYR A 649 1.77 -19.69 -4.61
N TYR A 650 2.02 -18.71 -3.75
CA TYR A 650 1.16 -18.41 -2.60
C TYR A 650 0.91 -16.91 -2.49
N LEU A 651 -0.36 -16.54 -2.28
CA LEU A 651 -0.81 -15.14 -2.11
C LEU A 651 -1.74 -15.03 -0.90
N ASP A 652 -1.14 -14.67 0.24
CA ASP A 652 -1.71 -14.89 1.59
C ASP A 652 -2.85 -13.93 1.96
N ASP A 653 -2.94 -12.81 1.24
CA ASP A 653 -3.88 -11.71 1.49
C ASP A 653 -4.86 -11.51 0.32
N PHE A 654 -5.15 -12.56 -0.44
CA PHE A 654 -6.08 -12.49 -1.57
C PHE A 654 -7.01 -13.69 -1.60
N ILE A 655 -8.30 -13.41 -1.45
CA ILE A 655 -9.37 -14.40 -1.52
C ILE A 655 -9.86 -14.46 -2.96
N LEU A 656 -9.79 -15.66 -3.55
CA LEU A 656 -10.25 -15.89 -4.92
C LEU A 656 -10.71 -17.33 -5.09
N GLU A 657 -11.93 -17.50 -5.58
CA GLU A 657 -12.48 -18.79 -5.96
C GLU A 657 -12.36 -19.02 -7.47
N GLY A 658 -12.12 -20.25 -7.91
CA GLY A 658 -12.01 -20.57 -9.34
C GLY A 658 -13.27 -20.24 -10.16
N GLY A 659 -14.48 -20.30 -9.59
CA GLY A 659 -15.73 -19.93 -10.28
C GLY A 659 -15.89 -18.42 -10.49
N SER A 660 -15.13 -17.61 -9.77
CA SER A 660 -15.14 -16.14 -9.89
C SER A 660 -14.37 -15.63 -11.13
N ILE A 661 -13.63 -16.51 -11.82
CA ILE A 661 -12.78 -16.17 -12.97
C ILE A 661 -13.07 -17.09 -14.16
N HIS A 662 -12.85 -16.58 -15.37
CA HIS A 662 -12.77 -17.41 -16.58
C HIS A 662 -11.77 -16.81 -17.56
N VAL A 663 -10.79 -17.60 -18.03
CA VAL A 663 -9.76 -17.13 -18.97
C VAL A 663 -9.96 -17.69 -20.38
N ASP A 664 -9.50 -16.96 -21.39
CA ASP A 664 -9.55 -17.39 -22.80
C ASP A 664 -8.30 -18.16 -23.25
N GLY A 665 -7.26 -18.21 -22.43
CA GLY A 665 -5.94 -18.76 -22.77
C GLY A 665 -5.09 -17.86 -23.68
N GLU A 666 -5.56 -16.67 -24.02
CA GLU A 666 -4.85 -15.64 -24.77
C GLU A 666 -4.83 -14.32 -23.98
N LYS A 667 -4.60 -14.45 -22.67
CA LYS A 667 -4.34 -13.35 -21.73
C LYS A 667 -5.54 -12.44 -21.45
N THR A 668 -6.77 -12.93 -21.64
CA THR A 668 -8.01 -12.24 -21.22
C THR A 668 -8.70 -13.02 -20.12
N CYS A 669 -9.16 -12.32 -19.08
CA CYS A 669 -9.96 -12.87 -17.97
C CYS A 669 -11.32 -12.17 -17.90
N LEU A 670 -12.38 -12.93 -17.62
CA LEU A 670 -13.71 -12.45 -17.26
C LEU A 670 -13.91 -12.59 -15.76
N VAL A 671 -14.53 -11.57 -15.16
CA VAL A 671 -14.90 -11.54 -13.72
C VAL A 671 -16.20 -10.77 -13.53
N THR A 672 -16.83 -10.88 -12.37
CA THR A 672 -17.94 -10.02 -11.95
C THR A 672 -17.52 -9.06 -10.83
N LYS A 673 -18.03 -7.82 -10.88
CA LYS A 673 -17.86 -6.84 -9.81
C LYS A 673 -18.60 -7.28 -8.55
N ALA A 674 -19.82 -7.78 -8.69
CA ALA A 674 -20.60 -8.31 -7.58
C ALA A 674 -19.81 -9.33 -6.74
N CYS A 675 -19.02 -10.21 -7.39
CA CYS A 675 -18.21 -11.19 -6.70
C CYS A 675 -16.94 -10.58 -6.09
N LEU A 676 -16.06 -10.05 -6.95
CA LEU A 676 -14.70 -9.72 -6.51
C LEU A 676 -14.62 -8.43 -5.67
N LEU A 677 -15.64 -7.56 -5.76
CA LEU A 677 -15.79 -6.38 -4.92
C LEU A 677 -16.73 -6.62 -3.73
N SER A 678 -17.15 -7.86 -3.46
CA SER A 678 -17.88 -8.18 -2.24
C SER A 678 -17.04 -7.84 -1.00
N GLU A 679 -17.67 -7.22 -0.02
CA GLU A 679 -17.08 -6.86 1.27
C GLU A 679 -16.51 -8.09 2.00
N GLY A 680 -17.07 -9.28 1.77
CA GLY A 680 -16.61 -10.52 2.40
C GLY A 680 -15.35 -11.13 1.81
N ARG A 681 -14.82 -10.65 0.67
CA ARG A 681 -13.63 -11.24 0.02
C ARG A 681 -12.38 -10.39 0.22
N ASN A 682 -12.27 -9.31 -0.54
CA ASN A 682 -11.08 -8.47 -0.58
C ASN A 682 -11.43 -7.01 -0.22
N PRO A 683 -12.07 -6.75 0.94
CA PRO A 683 -12.64 -5.44 1.28
C PRO A 683 -11.61 -4.29 1.32
N ASN A 684 -10.33 -4.66 1.38
CA ASN A 684 -9.21 -3.74 1.51
C ASN A 684 -8.55 -3.41 0.17
N LEU A 685 -8.99 -4.00 -0.94
CA LEU A 685 -8.41 -3.83 -2.27
C LEU A 685 -9.39 -3.08 -3.18
N SER A 686 -8.85 -2.12 -3.94
CA SER A 686 -9.57 -1.51 -5.05
C SER A 686 -9.66 -2.45 -6.26
N ASP A 687 -10.58 -2.15 -7.17
CA ASP A 687 -10.74 -2.85 -8.45
C ASP A 687 -9.43 -2.94 -9.25
N LEU A 688 -8.64 -1.86 -9.28
CA LEU A 688 -7.32 -1.83 -9.93
C LEU A 688 -6.30 -2.77 -9.27
N GLU A 689 -6.31 -2.87 -7.93
CA GLU A 689 -5.40 -3.76 -7.19
C GLU A 689 -5.79 -5.23 -7.38
N ILE A 690 -7.10 -5.53 -7.38
CA ILE A 690 -7.61 -6.86 -7.71
C ILE A 690 -7.24 -7.22 -9.15
N GLU A 691 -7.44 -6.31 -10.10
CA GLU A 691 -7.06 -6.51 -11.49
C GLU A 691 -5.56 -6.78 -11.67
N GLU A 692 -4.69 -6.07 -10.95
CA GLU A 692 -3.25 -6.31 -11.03
C GLU A 692 -2.84 -7.66 -10.43
N ASN A 693 -3.47 -8.08 -9.33
CA ASN A 693 -3.29 -9.42 -8.78
C ASN A 693 -3.72 -10.50 -9.77
N LEU A 694 -4.87 -10.33 -10.43
CA LEU A 694 -5.34 -11.24 -11.48
C LEU A 694 -4.36 -11.31 -12.65
N LYS A 695 -3.88 -10.16 -13.15
CA LYS A 695 -2.86 -10.11 -14.22
C LYS A 695 -1.58 -10.82 -13.83
N THR A 696 -1.11 -10.60 -12.60
CA THR A 696 0.15 -11.16 -12.09
C THR A 696 0.05 -12.66 -11.86
N TYR A 697 -1.03 -13.13 -11.23
CA TYR A 697 -1.14 -14.51 -10.78
C TYR A 697 -1.84 -15.45 -11.77
N LEU A 698 -2.59 -14.92 -12.74
CA LEU A 698 -3.16 -15.72 -13.83
C LEU A 698 -2.37 -15.58 -15.14
N GLY A 699 -1.38 -14.68 -15.21
CA GLY A 699 -0.62 -14.40 -16.43
C GLY A 699 -1.43 -13.72 -17.54
N VAL A 700 -2.52 -13.03 -17.18
CA VAL A 700 -3.38 -12.31 -18.12
C VAL A 700 -2.93 -10.85 -18.30
N ASN A 701 -3.29 -10.24 -19.42
CA ASN A 701 -3.01 -8.84 -19.72
C ASN A 701 -4.26 -7.96 -19.59
N LYS A 702 -5.45 -8.57 -19.68
CA LYS A 702 -6.72 -7.84 -19.68
C LYS A 702 -7.76 -8.54 -18.82
N VAL A 703 -8.46 -7.77 -18.01
CA VAL A 703 -9.60 -8.21 -17.21
C VAL A 703 -10.84 -7.48 -17.71
N ILE A 704 -11.92 -8.22 -17.94
CA ILE A 704 -13.23 -7.70 -18.36
C ILE A 704 -14.20 -7.89 -17.19
N TRP A 705 -14.61 -6.76 -16.63
CA TRP A 705 -15.49 -6.69 -15.46
C TRP A 705 -16.96 -6.60 -15.87
N LEU A 706 -17.72 -7.67 -15.67
CA LEU A 706 -19.18 -7.63 -15.74
C LEU A 706 -19.73 -7.07 -14.42
N ASP A 707 -20.82 -6.32 -14.45
CA ASP A 707 -21.36 -5.76 -13.21
C ASP A 707 -21.96 -6.85 -12.30
N HIS A 708 -22.67 -7.79 -12.92
CA HIS A 708 -23.48 -8.81 -12.23
C HIS A 708 -23.34 -10.18 -12.89
N GLY A 709 -23.64 -11.23 -12.12
CA GLY A 709 -23.75 -12.62 -12.58
C GLY A 709 -25.20 -13.09 -12.68
N ILE A 710 -25.50 -14.27 -12.12
CA ILE A 710 -26.88 -14.76 -12.00
C ILE A 710 -27.55 -14.17 -10.75
N TYR A 711 -28.80 -13.72 -10.89
CA TYR A 711 -29.59 -13.11 -9.82
C TYR A 711 -29.87 -14.13 -8.70
N GLU A 712 -29.66 -13.69 -7.45
CA GLU A 712 -29.74 -14.52 -6.23
C GLU A 712 -28.75 -15.70 -6.18
N ASP A 713 -27.66 -15.63 -6.93
CA ASP A 713 -26.54 -16.55 -6.80
C ASP A 713 -25.83 -16.35 -5.45
N GLU A 714 -25.74 -17.42 -4.67
CA GLU A 714 -25.21 -17.42 -3.30
C GLU A 714 -23.70 -17.23 -3.21
N THR A 715 -22.98 -17.25 -4.33
CA THR A 715 -21.53 -17.04 -4.42
C THR A 715 -21.14 -15.56 -4.61
N ASN A 716 -22.10 -14.64 -4.45
CA ASN A 716 -22.04 -13.26 -4.95
C ASN A 716 -21.87 -13.19 -6.47
N GLU A 717 -22.64 -14.01 -7.19
CA GLU A 717 -22.78 -13.92 -8.64
C GLU A 717 -21.47 -14.22 -9.39
N HIS A 718 -20.92 -15.43 -9.17
CA HIS A 718 -19.76 -15.95 -9.90
C HIS A 718 -19.91 -15.83 -11.43
N VAL A 719 -18.78 -15.58 -12.10
CA VAL A 719 -18.77 -15.33 -13.54
C VAL A 719 -19.03 -16.61 -14.33
N ASP A 720 -18.61 -17.76 -13.82
CA ASP A 720 -18.77 -19.07 -14.47
C ASP A 720 -20.23 -19.53 -14.64
N ASN A 721 -21.16 -18.86 -13.96
CA ASN A 721 -22.59 -19.09 -14.09
C ASN A 721 -23.25 -18.12 -15.09
N MET A 722 -22.56 -17.01 -15.39
CA MET A 722 -23.04 -15.91 -16.22
C MET A 722 -22.42 -15.87 -17.63
N ALA A 723 -21.10 -15.99 -17.74
CA ALA A 723 -20.37 -15.89 -18.99
C ALA A 723 -19.11 -16.76 -18.99
N CYS A 724 -18.87 -17.46 -20.09
CA CYS A 724 -17.71 -18.34 -20.24
C CYS A 724 -17.09 -18.18 -21.63
N PHE A 725 -15.78 -18.44 -21.74
CA PHE A 725 -15.13 -18.52 -23.04
C PHE A 725 -15.39 -19.87 -23.71
N ILE A 726 -15.74 -19.84 -24.99
CA ILE A 726 -15.89 -21.03 -25.84
C ILE A 726 -14.60 -21.32 -26.58
N LYS A 727 -13.93 -20.24 -26.98
CA LYS A 727 -12.59 -20.15 -27.55
C LYS A 727 -12.17 -18.68 -27.51
N PRO A 728 -10.89 -18.33 -27.74
CA PRO A 728 -10.47 -16.93 -27.84
C PRO A 728 -11.37 -16.12 -28.78
N GLY A 729 -11.87 -14.98 -28.30
CA GLY A 729 -12.78 -14.09 -29.03
C GLY A 729 -14.27 -14.50 -29.05
N VAL A 730 -14.67 -15.66 -28.51
CA VAL A 730 -16.08 -16.11 -28.48
C VAL A 730 -16.53 -16.38 -27.04
N VAL A 731 -17.57 -15.67 -26.61
CA VAL A 731 -18.13 -15.74 -25.25
C VAL A 731 -19.56 -16.25 -25.31
N ALA A 732 -19.88 -17.29 -24.54
CA ALA A 732 -21.26 -17.66 -24.27
C ALA A 732 -21.77 -16.89 -23.06
N LEU A 733 -22.96 -16.31 -23.18
CA LEU A 733 -23.59 -15.46 -22.18
C LEU A 733 -24.95 -16.03 -21.80
N ALA A 734 -25.18 -16.23 -20.50
CA ALA A 734 -26.48 -16.56 -19.95
C ALA A 734 -27.50 -15.47 -20.30
N TRP A 735 -28.64 -15.87 -20.86
CA TRP A 735 -29.59 -14.94 -21.46
C TRP A 735 -31.02 -15.19 -21.00
N CYS A 736 -31.63 -14.14 -20.45
CA CYS A 736 -33.05 -14.04 -20.14
C CYS A 736 -33.74 -13.04 -21.09
N ASP A 737 -34.83 -13.46 -21.71
CA ASP A 737 -35.67 -12.60 -22.58
C ASP A 737 -36.87 -11.98 -21.83
N ASP A 738 -37.20 -12.47 -20.63
CA ASP A 738 -38.35 -12.01 -19.85
C ASP A 738 -38.03 -10.71 -19.12
N LYS A 739 -38.57 -9.59 -19.62
CA LYS A 739 -38.37 -8.25 -19.05
C LYS A 739 -38.87 -8.09 -17.62
N ASN A 740 -39.72 -9.00 -17.13
CA ASN A 740 -40.24 -8.96 -15.76
C ASN A 740 -39.33 -9.72 -14.78
N ASP A 741 -38.37 -10.52 -15.27
CA ASP A 741 -37.40 -11.19 -14.43
C ASP A 741 -36.23 -10.25 -14.13
N PRO A 742 -35.81 -10.07 -12.85
CA PRO A 742 -34.62 -9.28 -12.50
C PRO A 742 -33.35 -9.66 -13.30
N GLN A 743 -33.20 -10.94 -13.66
CA GLN A 743 -32.09 -11.44 -14.47
C GLN A 743 -31.96 -10.74 -15.83
N TYR A 744 -33.07 -10.26 -16.41
CA TYR A 744 -33.05 -9.56 -17.70
C TYR A 744 -32.10 -8.36 -17.69
N GLN A 745 -32.13 -7.56 -16.62
CA GLN A 745 -31.27 -6.37 -16.52
C GLN A 745 -29.79 -6.75 -16.42
N TYR A 746 -29.48 -7.81 -15.66
CA TYR A 746 -28.12 -8.33 -15.52
C TYR A 746 -27.58 -8.82 -16.88
N CYS A 747 -28.40 -9.55 -17.65
CA CYS A 747 -28.08 -9.97 -19.03
C CYS A 747 -27.82 -8.78 -19.97
N GLN A 748 -28.64 -7.73 -19.92
CA GLN A 748 -28.42 -6.54 -20.75
C GLN A 748 -27.11 -5.82 -20.40
N SER A 749 -26.80 -5.68 -19.11
CA SER A 749 -25.57 -5.01 -18.67
C SER A 749 -24.34 -5.78 -19.15
N ALA A 750 -24.29 -7.10 -18.88
CA ALA A 750 -23.18 -7.94 -19.31
C ALA A 750 -22.99 -7.94 -20.83
N TYR A 751 -24.08 -8.02 -21.60
CA TYR A 751 -24.02 -7.94 -23.06
C TYR A 751 -23.46 -6.60 -23.56
N LYS A 752 -23.86 -5.48 -22.95
CA LYS A 752 -23.34 -4.15 -23.29
C LYS A 752 -21.84 -4.05 -22.99
N THR A 753 -21.40 -4.54 -21.84
CA THR A 753 -19.98 -4.57 -21.46
C THR A 753 -19.15 -5.39 -22.44
N LEU A 754 -19.59 -6.62 -22.73
CA LEU A 754 -18.89 -7.50 -23.68
C LEU A 754 -18.84 -6.89 -25.09
N LYS A 755 -19.96 -6.33 -25.58
CA LYS A 755 -20.04 -5.71 -26.91
C LYS A 755 -19.10 -4.51 -27.07
N ASN A 756 -18.94 -3.73 -26.00
CA ASN A 756 -18.07 -2.55 -26.01
C ASN A 756 -16.60 -2.87 -25.75
N SER A 757 -16.32 -4.05 -25.20
CA SER A 757 -14.95 -4.50 -24.91
C SER A 757 -14.25 -5.05 -26.15
N VAL A 758 -12.95 -5.29 -26.00
CA VAL A 758 -12.12 -6.15 -26.87
C VAL A 758 -11.30 -7.05 -25.96
N ASP A 759 -10.82 -8.17 -26.45
CA ASP A 759 -9.92 -9.03 -25.67
C ASP A 759 -8.49 -8.44 -25.60
N ALA A 760 -7.56 -9.18 -24.98
CA ALA A 760 -6.17 -8.76 -24.84
C ALA A 760 -5.44 -8.67 -26.20
N MET A 761 -5.90 -9.40 -27.22
CA MET A 761 -5.37 -9.38 -28.58
C MET A 761 -6.03 -8.33 -29.47
N GLY A 762 -6.99 -7.56 -28.94
CA GLY A 762 -7.70 -6.50 -29.65
C GLY A 762 -8.90 -6.95 -30.48
N ARG A 763 -9.34 -8.22 -30.38
CA ARG A 763 -10.52 -8.73 -31.10
C ARG A 763 -11.81 -8.31 -30.41
N LYS A 764 -12.84 -8.03 -31.20
CA LYS A 764 -14.22 -7.86 -30.72
C LYS A 764 -14.83 -9.22 -30.39
N PHE A 765 -15.60 -9.31 -29.31
CA PHE A 765 -16.24 -10.56 -28.91
C PHE A 765 -17.42 -10.92 -29.81
N GLU A 766 -17.44 -12.16 -30.29
CA GLU A 766 -18.67 -12.83 -30.71
C GLU A 766 -19.40 -13.32 -29.46
N ILE A 767 -20.62 -12.81 -29.24
CA ILE A 767 -21.39 -13.09 -28.02
C ILE A 767 -22.55 -14.04 -28.37
N VAL A 768 -22.46 -15.29 -27.90
CA VAL A 768 -23.48 -16.32 -28.11
C VAL A 768 -24.43 -16.33 -26.92
N LYS A 769 -25.70 -16.02 -27.16
CA LYS A 769 -26.73 -15.98 -26.12
C LYS A 769 -27.26 -17.38 -25.84
N ILE A 770 -27.05 -17.88 -24.63
CA ILE A 770 -27.54 -19.19 -24.17
C ILE A 770 -28.77 -18.97 -23.32
N LYS A 771 -29.90 -19.53 -23.77
CA LYS A 771 -31.19 -19.30 -23.13
C LYS A 771 -31.22 -19.94 -21.75
N LEU A 772 -31.48 -19.16 -20.71
CA LEU A 772 -31.69 -19.68 -19.35
C LEU A 772 -32.99 -20.50 -19.26
N PRO A 773 -33.07 -21.49 -18.35
CA PRO A 773 -34.35 -22.07 -17.99
C PRO A 773 -35.23 -21.01 -17.33
N LYS A 774 -36.55 -21.22 -17.34
CA LYS A 774 -37.43 -20.43 -16.47
C LYS A 774 -36.97 -20.55 -15.01
N PRO A 775 -37.18 -19.52 -14.16
CA PRO A 775 -36.77 -19.56 -12.77
C PRO A 775 -37.22 -20.85 -12.08
N LEU A 776 -36.25 -21.56 -11.52
CA LEU A 776 -36.47 -22.76 -10.75
C LEU A 776 -36.40 -22.43 -9.27
N TYR A 777 -37.19 -23.14 -8.48
CA TYR A 777 -37.27 -22.92 -7.04
C TYR A 777 -37.07 -24.23 -6.30
N MET A 778 -36.51 -24.12 -5.09
CA MET A 778 -36.42 -25.25 -4.17
C MET A 778 -37.81 -25.61 -3.64
N SER A 779 -38.18 -26.89 -3.74
CA SER A 779 -39.45 -27.40 -3.22
C SER A 779 -39.38 -27.66 -1.71
N GLU A 780 -40.55 -27.77 -1.08
CA GLU A 780 -40.68 -28.06 0.35
C GLU A 780 -40.05 -29.41 0.71
N SER A 781 -40.21 -30.43 -0.14
CA SER A 781 -39.60 -31.76 0.07
C SER A 781 -38.07 -31.72 -0.03
N GLU A 782 -37.52 -30.90 -0.92
CA GLU A 782 -36.07 -30.76 -1.08
C GLU A 782 -35.45 -30.06 0.13
N ALA A 783 -36.06 -28.95 0.59
CA ALA A 783 -35.62 -28.22 1.77
C ALA A 783 -35.69 -29.08 3.05
N LYS A 784 -36.78 -29.84 3.26
CA LYS A 784 -36.94 -30.74 4.42
C LYS A 784 -35.88 -31.83 4.53
N GLY A 785 -35.29 -32.24 3.41
CA GLY A 785 -34.24 -33.26 3.41
C GLY A 785 -32.89 -32.75 3.91
N ILE A 786 -32.71 -31.44 4.04
CA ILE A 786 -31.48 -30.78 4.51
C ILE A 786 -31.54 -30.64 6.03
N LYS A 787 -30.46 -31.02 6.71
CA LYS A 787 -30.38 -30.99 8.17
C LYS A 787 -29.38 -29.94 8.61
N GLN A 788 -29.82 -28.96 9.39
CA GLN A 788 -28.94 -27.93 9.92
C GLN A 788 -27.80 -28.56 10.72
N GLY A 789 -26.58 -28.23 10.31
CA GLY A 789 -25.34 -28.82 10.82
C GLY A 789 -24.70 -27.97 11.91
N HIS A 790 -23.55 -28.43 12.43
CA HIS A 790 -22.81 -27.75 13.50
C HIS A 790 -21.98 -26.52 13.03
N TYR A 791 -21.98 -26.19 11.74
CA TYR A 791 -21.08 -25.20 11.13
C TYR A 791 -21.77 -23.90 10.69
N ASN A 792 -22.95 -23.58 11.26
CA ASN A 792 -23.74 -22.40 10.90
C ASN A 792 -23.88 -22.24 9.37
N ALA A 793 -24.17 -23.33 8.67
CA ALA A 793 -24.34 -23.27 7.22
C ALA A 793 -25.58 -22.44 6.86
N LYS A 794 -25.50 -21.68 5.76
CA LYS A 794 -26.61 -20.90 5.21
C LYS A 794 -27.85 -21.79 5.07
N GLU A 795 -28.98 -21.32 5.59
CA GLU A 795 -30.24 -22.04 5.49
C GLU A 795 -30.73 -22.10 4.05
N ARG A 796 -31.15 -23.29 3.62
CA ARG A 796 -31.72 -23.55 2.30
C ARG A 796 -33.24 -23.71 2.45
N LEU A 797 -33.97 -22.64 2.13
CA LEU A 797 -35.41 -22.54 2.39
C LEU A 797 -36.23 -22.98 1.18
N SER A 798 -37.43 -23.49 1.45
CA SER A 798 -38.43 -23.74 0.41
C SER A 798 -38.80 -22.42 -0.27
N GLY A 799 -38.91 -22.42 -1.59
CA GLY A 799 -39.22 -21.23 -2.39
C GLY A 799 -38.03 -20.35 -2.73
N SER A 800 -36.81 -20.66 -2.25
CA SER A 800 -35.59 -19.98 -2.72
C SER A 800 -35.36 -20.22 -4.21
N ARG A 801 -35.01 -19.16 -4.95
CA ARG A 801 -34.63 -19.26 -6.36
C ARG A 801 -33.31 -20.03 -6.49
N LEU A 802 -33.24 -20.89 -7.50
CA LEU A 802 -32.03 -21.63 -7.84
C LEU A 802 -31.30 -20.90 -8.98
N SER A 803 -29.98 -20.81 -8.89
CA SER A 803 -29.07 -20.16 -9.83
C SER A 803 -28.81 -21.02 -11.09
N ALA A 804 -29.88 -21.55 -11.69
CA ALA A 804 -29.79 -22.51 -12.80
C ALA A 804 -29.29 -21.85 -14.09
N SER A 805 -28.14 -22.28 -14.60
CA SER A 805 -27.59 -21.83 -15.87
C SER A 805 -27.00 -22.98 -16.67
N TYR A 806 -27.21 -22.98 -17.98
CA TYR A 806 -26.53 -23.91 -18.89
C TYR A 806 -25.09 -23.50 -19.18
N ILE A 807 -24.66 -22.29 -18.78
CA ILE A 807 -23.27 -21.83 -18.85
C ILE A 807 -22.38 -22.56 -17.84
N ASN A 808 -22.95 -23.08 -16.75
CA ASN A 808 -22.22 -23.84 -15.74
C ASN A 808 -21.96 -25.31 -16.20
N PHE A 809 -21.32 -25.46 -17.35
CA PHE A 809 -20.91 -26.73 -17.96
C PHE A 809 -19.41 -26.96 -17.81
N TYR A 810 -18.97 -28.21 -17.99
CA TYR A 810 -17.55 -28.54 -18.05
C TYR A 810 -17.15 -28.94 -19.47
N GLN A 811 -16.01 -28.47 -19.96
CA GLN A 811 -15.50 -28.77 -21.30
C GLN A 811 -14.07 -29.29 -21.27
N SER A 812 -13.72 -30.04 -22.30
CA SER A 812 -12.35 -30.49 -22.64
C SER A 812 -12.18 -30.36 -24.16
N ASP A 813 -11.08 -30.83 -24.74
CA ASP A 813 -10.86 -30.84 -26.19
C ASP A 813 -11.86 -31.73 -26.95
N LYS A 814 -12.42 -32.75 -26.29
CA LYS A 814 -13.27 -33.79 -26.92
C LYS A 814 -14.73 -33.81 -26.51
N PHE A 815 -15.09 -33.26 -25.36
CA PHE A 815 -16.44 -33.42 -24.81
C PHE A 815 -16.89 -32.18 -24.03
N VAL A 816 -18.19 -32.10 -23.82
CA VAL A 816 -18.85 -31.14 -22.93
C VAL A 816 -19.84 -31.89 -22.04
N ILE A 817 -19.74 -31.69 -20.72
CA ILE A 817 -20.75 -32.14 -19.76
C ILE A 817 -21.71 -30.97 -19.50
N LEU A 818 -22.90 -31.06 -20.07
CA LEU A 818 -23.93 -30.02 -20.02
C LEU A 818 -24.95 -30.34 -18.91
N PRO A 819 -25.27 -29.39 -18.00
CA PRO A 819 -26.37 -29.58 -17.06
C PRO A 819 -27.74 -29.71 -17.76
N ALA A 820 -28.64 -30.42 -17.09
CA ALA A 820 -30.07 -30.44 -17.36
C ALA A 820 -30.84 -30.32 -16.04
N PHE A 821 -32.02 -29.73 -16.08
CA PHE A 821 -32.80 -29.40 -14.89
C PHE A 821 -34.18 -30.08 -14.85
N GLY A 822 -34.49 -30.93 -15.84
CA GLY A 822 -35.79 -31.59 -15.98
C GLY A 822 -36.85 -30.72 -16.63
N VAL A 823 -36.45 -29.75 -17.46
CA VAL A 823 -37.33 -28.76 -18.09
C VAL A 823 -37.26 -28.80 -19.61
N ASN A 824 -38.24 -28.18 -20.28
CA ASN A 824 -38.31 -28.17 -21.75
C ASN A 824 -37.12 -27.45 -22.39
N GLU A 825 -36.58 -26.45 -21.70
CA GLU A 825 -35.41 -25.67 -22.10
C GLU A 825 -34.14 -26.52 -22.20
N ASP A 826 -34.07 -27.68 -21.53
CA ASP A 826 -32.90 -28.58 -21.58
C ASP A 826 -32.61 -29.04 -23.01
N LYS A 827 -33.67 -29.31 -23.80
CA LYS A 827 -33.52 -29.70 -25.21
C LYS A 827 -32.99 -28.56 -26.06
N ILE A 828 -33.44 -27.34 -25.79
CA ILE A 828 -33.00 -26.13 -26.50
C ILE A 828 -31.52 -25.90 -26.22
N ALA A 829 -31.12 -25.95 -24.95
CA ALA A 829 -29.72 -25.80 -24.55
C ALA A 829 -28.85 -26.87 -25.21
N LYS A 830 -29.26 -28.14 -25.21
CA LYS A 830 -28.50 -29.22 -25.87
C LYS A 830 -28.27 -28.95 -27.35
N GLU A 831 -29.28 -28.48 -28.09
CA GLU A 831 -29.14 -28.15 -29.50
C GLU A 831 -28.30 -26.88 -29.74
N GLN A 832 -28.35 -25.88 -28.84
CA GLN A 832 -27.44 -24.74 -28.90
C GLN A 832 -25.98 -25.18 -28.71
N PHE A 833 -25.73 -26.06 -27.73
CA PHE A 833 -24.38 -26.56 -27.43
C PHE A 833 -23.82 -27.46 -28.54
N LYS A 834 -24.64 -28.29 -29.19
CA LYS A 834 -24.21 -29.05 -30.38
C LYS A 834 -23.75 -28.15 -31.52
N LYS A 835 -24.40 -27.00 -31.70
CA LYS A 835 -23.99 -26.01 -32.71
C LYS A 835 -22.72 -25.27 -32.29
N LEU A 836 -22.59 -24.99 -30.99
CA LEU A 836 -21.46 -24.27 -30.42
C LEU A 836 -20.18 -25.10 -30.42
N PHE A 837 -20.31 -26.42 -30.23
CA PHE A 837 -19.21 -27.38 -30.22
C PHE A 837 -19.48 -28.53 -31.20
N PRO A 838 -19.35 -28.30 -32.51
CA PRO A 838 -19.65 -29.32 -33.52
C PRO A 838 -18.71 -30.53 -33.43
N ASP A 839 -17.49 -30.33 -32.93
CA ASP A 839 -16.45 -31.35 -32.85
C ASP A 839 -16.36 -32.04 -31.47
N LYS A 840 -17.20 -31.63 -30.50
CA LYS A 840 -17.20 -32.20 -29.14
C LYS A 840 -18.46 -33.02 -28.89
N GLU A 841 -18.31 -34.12 -28.14
CA GLU A 841 -19.47 -34.88 -27.69
C GLU A 841 -20.21 -34.15 -26.57
N ILE A 842 -21.50 -33.84 -26.79
CA ILE A 842 -22.36 -33.18 -25.80
C ILE A 842 -23.07 -34.22 -24.93
N ILE A 843 -22.62 -34.37 -23.69
CA ILE A 843 -23.19 -35.28 -22.70
C ILE A 843 -24.02 -34.46 -21.72
N GLN A 844 -25.34 -34.51 -21.91
CA GLN A 844 -26.26 -33.80 -21.01
C GLN A 844 -26.64 -34.68 -19.83
N ILE A 845 -26.47 -34.17 -18.61
CA ILE A 845 -26.73 -34.87 -17.35
C ILE A 845 -27.74 -34.06 -16.54
N ASP A 846 -28.85 -34.70 -16.15
CA ASP A 846 -29.75 -34.13 -15.14
C ASP A 846 -28.98 -33.91 -13.86
N SER A 847 -28.80 -32.65 -13.47
CA SER A 847 -27.95 -32.19 -12.38
C SER A 847 -28.70 -31.35 -11.34
N ARG A 848 -30.03 -31.53 -11.26
CA ARG A 848 -30.86 -30.82 -10.26
C ARG A 848 -30.35 -31.01 -8.83
N GLU A 849 -29.88 -32.20 -8.47
CA GLU A 849 -29.33 -32.46 -7.12
C GLU A 849 -28.03 -31.71 -6.83
N ILE A 850 -27.26 -31.35 -7.86
CA ILE A 850 -26.07 -30.50 -7.71
C ILE A 850 -26.52 -29.04 -7.55
N LEU A 851 -27.48 -28.60 -8.39
CA LEU A 851 -28.08 -27.27 -8.34
C LEU A 851 -28.66 -26.90 -6.98
N LEU A 852 -29.32 -27.85 -6.31
CA LEU A 852 -29.87 -27.62 -4.96
C LEU A 852 -28.78 -27.23 -3.94
N GLY A 853 -27.53 -27.63 -4.19
CA GLY A 853 -26.36 -27.28 -3.39
C GLY A 853 -25.79 -25.88 -3.68
N GLY A 854 -26.25 -25.17 -4.72
CA GLY A 854 -25.85 -23.76 -4.99
C GLY A 854 -25.12 -23.51 -6.30
N GLY A 855 -24.55 -24.55 -6.92
CA GLY A 855 -23.79 -24.47 -8.18
C GLY A 855 -24.09 -25.64 -9.12
N ASN A 856 -23.29 -25.88 -10.15
CA ASN A 856 -23.52 -27.01 -11.05
C ASN A 856 -22.23 -27.69 -11.55
N ILE A 857 -22.27 -28.30 -12.76
CA ILE A 857 -21.21 -29.15 -13.32
C ILE A 857 -19.85 -28.43 -13.25
N HIS A 858 -19.78 -27.17 -13.66
CA HIS A 858 -18.51 -26.43 -13.66
C HIS A 858 -17.95 -26.27 -12.25
N CYS A 859 -18.80 -25.94 -11.27
CA CYS A 859 -18.41 -25.68 -9.88
C CYS A 859 -17.86 -26.94 -9.17
N ILE A 860 -18.26 -28.14 -9.61
CA ILE A 860 -17.82 -29.40 -8.98
C ILE A 860 -16.59 -30.01 -9.67
N THR A 861 -16.08 -29.38 -10.73
CA THR A 861 -14.95 -29.85 -11.53
C THR A 861 -13.80 -28.85 -11.52
N MET A 862 -12.56 -29.34 -11.43
CA MET A 862 -11.36 -28.55 -11.73
C MET A 862 -10.48 -29.32 -12.72
N GLN A 863 -10.22 -28.74 -13.88
CA GLN A 863 -9.30 -29.31 -14.87
C GLN A 863 -7.84 -29.22 -14.41
N ILE A 864 -7.09 -30.24 -14.75
CA ILE A 864 -5.63 -30.25 -14.70
C ILE A 864 -5.15 -30.13 -16.16
N PRO A 865 -4.48 -29.03 -16.55
CA PRO A 865 -4.01 -28.83 -17.92
C PRO A 865 -3.15 -30.00 -18.42
N TYR A 866 -3.15 -30.24 -19.73
CA TYR A 866 -2.38 -31.34 -20.30
C TYR A 866 -0.86 -31.14 -20.17
N GLN A 867 -0.20 -32.07 -19.47
CA GLN A 867 1.25 -32.17 -19.38
C GLN A 867 1.64 -33.65 -19.40
N GLU A 868 2.46 -34.05 -20.37
CA GLU A 868 2.82 -35.47 -20.55
C GLU A 868 3.60 -36.05 -19.34
N GLU A 869 4.51 -35.26 -18.75
CA GLU A 869 5.26 -35.67 -17.55
C GLU A 869 4.36 -35.89 -16.32
N PHE A 870 3.32 -35.07 -16.16
CA PHE A 870 2.36 -35.20 -15.06
C PHE A 870 1.66 -36.56 -15.12
N ILE A 871 1.22 -36.96 -16.31
CA ILE A 871 0.55 -38.24 -16.54
C ILE A 871 1.51 -39.38 -16.20
N LYS A 872 2.73 -39.40 -16.76
CA LYS A 872 3.73 -40.45 -16.50
C LYS A 872 4.08 -40.60 -15.01
N LYS A 873 4.12 -39.48 -14.27
CA LYS A 873 4.46 -39.46 -12.84
C LYS A 873 3.33 -40.00 -11.96
N ASN A 874 2.07 -39.81 -12.35
CA ASN A 874 0.89 -40.12 -11.55
C ASN A 874 0.08 -41.32 -12.09
N GLU A 875 0.58 -42.03 -13.11
CA GLU A 875 0.01 -43.29 -13.63
C GLU A 875 0.33 -44.52 -12.75
N ASN A 876 1.39 -44.46 -11.93
CA ASN A 876 1.75 -45.47 -10.93
C ASN A 876 1.18 -45.11 -9.55
#